data_AF-A0AAW5YR30-F1
#
_entry.id   AF-A0AAW5YR30-F1
#
_cell.length_a   1.000
_cell.length_b   1.000
_cell.length_c   1.000
_cell.angle_alpha   90.00
_cell.angle_beta   90.00
_cell.angle_gamma   90.00
#
_symmetry.space_group_name_H-M   'P 1'
#
loop_
_entity.id
_entity.type
_entity.pdbx_description
1 polymer ?
#
loop_
_entity_poly.entity_id
_entity_poly.type
_entity_poly.pdbx_seq_one_letter_code
_entity_poly.pdbx_strand_id
1 'polypeptide(L)'
;MQYSYIEYFDGWEKIFPSGNLIEFQQKSYIELDSMVIDNDKEAKYIKGRKALYQAKCPICQDVMSFNKGSKTVNKNPYFFHLDKEQCFSFESLAHAKTKKYLYELFSKAGYIVKEEKRHKDISRADVAVLQTIDGKEELKLAIEVQASNIRTSNITKRTNIYFEENVPTAWVLMLDSFFPPKEKEVNGEKIYTDSYSGTRISSFNPETNSYEYTYISPLKEEYFFITGENNKAFNYLMDIYHVIVTVDHNGHVFLIRRTPESSKLRVDALLENREHSTQDDIFLVNRIAEPDIVPVLLETELLRAPHSENDTRLKKNTQLNEEFKGQIHRSDSDPTNLVDAAIEFDKAQQIEEALNSIELARKAREEIKIAYTNKLLEIEQEKAEERRRQEETLAEQMAKDYMSDLYNQYKKEFSILIERLETEKVQFHLSSIGNWYSWLNYLKEECHKWYIVVKTLFKGFPTSFLSDKNDYEMYFNEEQNRYKKWIEGRNLIEFVEEIQQHYEQVTDNTTEKIFYKELLEKYGKKLDKVQKKEKIQKEQEEKRIQQEKFKKEEEERKRIQLEKEQLYRKQELLNKDYDEIPLLTKNEIDDFRNRFWEEYKCIPKKERTAYERKYFPSGLPQWFMKDKIPHVEKELEAELKKQNSKNKEQKEKLKDNDDGYIQLKLL
;
A
#
# COMPACT_ATOMS: atom_id res chain seq x y z
N MET A 1 -20.02 8.12 -64.70
CA MET A 1 -20.97 7.85 -63.59
C MET A 1 -21.02 6.35 -63.37
N GLN A 2 -21.06 5.90 -62.12
CA GLN A 2 -21.07 4.47 -61.83
C GLN A 2 -22.46 3.84 -62.05
N TYR A 3 -23.53 4.56 -61.69
CA TYR A 3 -24.89 4.01 -61.75
C TYR A 3 -25.74 4.61 -62.86
N SER A 4 -26.70 3.84 -63.37
CA SER A 4 -27.80 4.29 -64.22
C SER A 4 -29.06 3.46 -63.96
N TYR A 5 -30.22 3.95 -64.40
CA TYR A 5 -31.51 3.32 -64.09
C TYR A 5 -32.32 3.04 -65.34
N ILE A 6 -32.98 1.90 -65.40
CA ILE A 6 -33.92 1.54 -66.45
C ILE A 6 -35.31 1.40 -65.82
N GLU A 7 -36.35 1.79 -66.54
CA GLU A 7 -37.72 1.51 -66.10
C GLU A 7 -37.94 -0.01 -65.99
N TYR A 8 -38.66 -0.43 -64.95
CA TYR A 8 -38.97 -1.85 -64.75
C TYR A 8 -39.70 -2.46 -65.96
N PHE A 9 -39.36 -3.72 -66.25
CA PHE A 9 -40.06 -4.55 -67.22
C PHE A 9 -39.96 -6.02 -66.81
N ASP A 10 -40.96 -6.82 -67.20
CA ASP A 10 -41.02 -8.24 -66.84
C ASP A 10 -39.86 -9.04 -67.46
N GLY A 11 -39.20 -9.87 -66.64
CA GLY A 11 -38.10 -10.74 -67.08
C GLY A 11 -36.76 -10.02 -67.25
N TRP A 12 -36.61 -8.83 -66.66
CA TRP A 12 -35.36 -8.07 -66.66
C TRP A 12 -34.18 -8.84 -66.08
N GLU A 13 -34.40 -9.74 -65.12
CA GLU A 13 -33.35 -10.54 -64.45
C GLU A 13 -32.59 -11.42 -65.45
N LYS A 14 -33.21 -11.79 -66.57
CA LYS A 14 -32.57 -12.56 -67.65
C LYS A 14 -31.71 -11.70 -68.57
N ILE A 15 -32.03 -10.41 -68.67
CA ILE A 15 -31.39 -9.46 -69.59
C ILE A 15 -30.31 -8.65 -68.88
N PHE A 16 -30.57 -8.26 -67.63
CA PHE A 16 -29.67 -7.55 -66.73
C PHE A 16 -29.51 -8.31 -65.41
N PRO A 17 -28.90 -9.51 -65.41
CA PRO A 17 -28.66 -10.28 -64.19
C PRO A 17 -27.75 -9.55 -63.18
N SER A 18 -26.99 -8.55 -63.61
CA SER A 18 -26.19 -7.69 -62.71
C SER A 18 -26.98 -6.53 -62.09
N GLY A 19 -28.22 -6.30 -62.56
CA GLY A 19 -29.03 -5.19 -62.10
C GLY A 19 -29.69 -5.46 -60.75
N ASN A 20 -30.01 -4.38 -60.03
CA ASN A 20 -30.75 -4.44 -58.77
C ASN A 20 -32.12 -3.79 -58.95
N LEU A 21 -33.18 -4.44 -58.48
CA LEU A 21 -34.50 -3.83 -58.43
C LEU A 21 -34.54 -2.81 -57.29
N ILE A 22 -34.87 -1.57 -57.62
CA ILE A 22 -35.08 -0.49 -56.65
C ILE A 22 -36.47 0.11 -56.83
N GLU A 23 -37.07 0.61 -55.76
CA GLU A 23 -38.34 1.33 -55.80
C GLU A 23 -38.13 2.81 -55.48
N PHE A 24 -38.77 3.70 -56.25
CA PHE A 24 -38.70 5.14 -56.07
C PHE A 24 -40.01 5.81 -56.55
N GLN A 25 -40.62 6.69 -55.72
CA GLN A 25 -41.87 7.39 -56.05
C GLN A 25 -42.99 6.45 -56.52
N GLN A 26 -43.15 5.30 -55.86
CA GLN A 26 -44.14 4.27 -56.21
C GLN A 26 -43.92 3.66 -57.61
N LYS A 27 -42.72 3.78 -58.18
CA LYS A 27 -42.30 3.16 -59.44
C LYS A 27 -41.06 2.31 -59.23
N SER A 28 -40.99 1.17 -59.91
CA SER A 28 -39.83 0.28 -59.85
C SER A 28 -38.86 0.59 -60.98
N TYR A 29 -37.56 0.57 -60.66
CA TYR A 29 -36.46 0.77 -61.59
C TYR A 29 -35.43 -0.34 -61.42
N ILE A 30 -34.68 -0.61 -62.48
CA ILE A 30 -33.54 -1.51 -62.47
C ILE A 30 -32.29 -0.64 -62.42
N GLU A 31 -31.62 -0.64 -61.28
CA GLU A 31 -30.31 -0.01 -61.11
C GLU A 31 -29.23 -0.86 -61.76
N LEU A 32 -28.36 -0.23 -62.53
CA LEU A 32 -27.22 -0.85 -63.16
C LEU A 32 -25.93 -0.22 -62.63
N ASP A 33 -25.00 -1.04 -62.14
CA ASP A 33 -23.65 -0.64 -61.73
C ASP A 33 -22.64 -0.91 -62.86
N SER A 34 -21.98 0.14 -63.35
CA SER A 34 -21.04 0.04 -64.46
C SER A 34 -19.89 -0.94 -64.21
N MET A 35 -19.55 -1.20 -62.94
CA MET A 35 -18.44 -2.08 -62.57
C MET A 35 -18.81 -3.56 -62.55
N VAL A 36 -20.10 -3.87 -62.46
CA VAL A 36 -20.60 -5.25 -62.33
C VAL A 36 -21.20 -5.76 -63.65
N ILE A 37 -21.65 -4.86 -64.51
CA ILE A 37 -22.26 -5.17 -65.81
C ILE A 37 -21.34 -6.04 -66.68
N ASP A 38 -21.88 -7.17 -67.17
CA ASP A 38 -21.20 -7.99 -68.17
C ASP A 38 -21.14 -7.25 -69.52
N ASN A 39 -19.92 -6.90 -69.92
CA ASN A 39 -19.63 -6.15 -71.15
C ASN A 39 -20.07 -6.85 -72.45
N ASP A 40 -20.18 -8.18 -72.45
CA ASP A 40 -20.48 -8.96 -73.65
C ASP A 40 -21.96 -9.37 -73.71
N LYS A 41 -22.62 -9.49 -72.55
CA LYS A 41 -24.02 -9.94 -72.46
C LYS A 41 -25.01 -8.82 -72.23
N GLU A 42 -24.72 -7.90 -71.32
CA GLU A 42 -25.68 -6.91 -70.80
C GLU A 42 -25.49 -5.55 -71.47
N ALA A 43 -24.24 -5.10 -71.60
CA ALA A 43 -23.89 -3.78 -72.13
C ALA A 43 -24.43 -3.51 -73.55
N LYS A 44 -24.60 -4.56 -74.38
CA LYS A 44 -25.14 -4.44 -75.74
C LYS A 44 -26.57 -3.89 -75.78
N TYR A 45 -27.34 -4.06 -74.71
CA TYR A 45 -28.74 -3.64 -74.64
C TYR A 45 -28.92 -2.17 -74.22
N ILE A 46 -27.86 -1.54 -73.69
CA ILE A 46 -27.88 -0.20 -73.05
C ILE A 46 -26.86 0.77 -73.68
N LYS A 47 -26.27 0.40 -74.81
CA LYS A 47 -25.20 1.17 -75.47
C LYS A 47 -25.74 2.03 -76.61
N GLY A 48 -25.49 3.32 -76.54
CA GLY A 48 -25.79 4.30 -77.58
C GLY A 48 -27.25 4.78 -77.60
N ARG A 49 -27.55 5.76 -78.45
CA ARG A 49 -28.89 6.40 -78.56
C ARG A 49 -30.01 5.47 -79.01
N LYS A 50 -29.67 4.32 -79.60
CA LYS A 50 -30.61 3.30 -80.09
C LYS A 50 -30.59 2.03 -79.24
N ALA A 51 -30.15 2.14 -77.99
CA ALA A 51 -30.21 1.05 -77.02
C ALA A 51 -31.65 0.51 -76.92
N LEU A 52 -31.77 -0.81 -76.76
CA LEU A 52 -33.07 -1.47 -76.62
C LEU A 52 -33.75 -1.05 -75.32
N TYR A 53 -32.96 -0.82 -74.27
CA TYR A 53 -33.41 -0.28 -72.99
C TYR A 53 -32.66 1.02 -72.70
N GLN A 54 -33.42 2.07 -72.41
CA GLN A 54 -32.87 3.38 -72.11
C GLN A 54 -32.42 3.43 -70.65
N ALA A 55 -31.11 3.37 -70.44
CA ALA A 55 -30.50 3.77 -69.18
C ALA A 55 -30.69 5.28 -68.99
N LYS A 56 -31.11 5.73 -67.81
CA LYS A 56 -31.41 7.14 -67.49
C LYS A 56 -30.59 7.63 -66.28
N CYS A 57 -30.20 8.91 -66.28
CA CYS A 57 -29.61 9.60 -65.12
C CYS A 57 -30.73 9.80 -64.08
N PRO A 58 -30.57 9.40 -62.80
CA PRO A 58 -31.63 9.59 -61.81
C PRO A 58 -31.90 11.06 -61.46
N ILE A 59 -30.94 11.95 -61.77
CA ILE A 59 -30.97 13.36 -61.38
C ILE A 59 -31.65 14.24 -62.41
N CYS A 60 -31.29 14.06 -63.69
CA CYS A 60 -31.86 14.83 -64.80
C CYS A 60 -32.83 14.03 -65.67
N GLN A 61 -32.95 12.71 -65.46
CA GLN A 61 -33.81 11.80 -66.21
C GLN A 61 -33.47 11.63 -67.70
N ASP A 62 -32.32 12.17 -68.15
CA ASP A 62 -31.86 12.00 -69.54
C ASP A 62 -31.25 10.64 -69.81
N VAL A 63 -31.26 10.26 -71.09
CA VAL A 63 -30.70 8.99 -71.57
C VAL A 63 -29.17 8.99 -71.47
N MET A 64 -28.68 7.93 -70.86
CA MET A 64 -27.28 7.59 -70.69
C MET A 64 -26.90 6.40 -71.57
N SER A 65 -25.61 6.30 -71.86
CA SER A 65 -25.01 5.15 -72.52
C SER A 65 -23.89 4.61 -71.67
N PHE A 66 -23.67 3.31 -71.78
CA PHE A 66 -22.58 2.63 -71.10
C PHE A 66 -21.28 2.66 -71.92
N ASN A 67 -20.15 2.91 -71.24
CA ASN A 67 -18.80 2.75 -71.76
C ASN A 67 -18.06 1.69 -70.94
N LYS A 68 -17.55 0.65 -71.59
CA LYS A 68 -16.84 -0.46 -70.95
C LYS A 68 -15.46 -0.11 -70.38
N GLY A 69 -15.01 1.14 -70.53
CA GLY A 69 -13.67 1.55 -70.16
C GLY A 69 -12.59 0.87 -71.01
N SER A 70 -11.33 1.03 -70.63
CA SER A 70 -10.21 0.36 -71.29
C SER A 70 -9.10 0.08 -70.30
N LYS A 71 -8.77 -1.20 -70.12
CA LYS A 71 -7.64 -1.63 -69.27
C LYS A 71 -6.30 -1.09 -69.77
N THR A 72 -6.15 -0.88 -71.08
CA THR A 72 -4.92 -0.35 -71.68
C THR A 72 -4.65 1.11 -71.32
N VAL A 73 -5.68 1.87 -70.94
CA VAL A 73 -5.59 3.30 -70.56
C VAL A 73 -5.99 3.49 -69.08
N ASN A 74 -6.09 2.40 -68.32
CA ASN A 74 -6.51 2.37 -66.92
C ASN A 74 -7.81 3.18 -66.66
N LYS A 75 -8.78 3.10 -67.59
CA LYS A 75 -10.10 3.73 -67.45
C LYS A 75 -11.12 2.68 -67.04
N ASN A 76 -11.76 2.89 -65.90
CA ASN A 76 -12.86 2.06 -65.41
C ASN A 76 -14.08 2.16 -66.35
N PRO A 77 -14.97 1.16 -66.36
CA PRO A 77 -16.29 1.28 -66.95
C PRO A 77 -17.09 2.45 -66.33
N TYR A 78 -17.95 3.09 -67.13
CA TYR A 78 -18.81 4.17 -66.65
C TYR A 78 -20.00 4.42 -67.59
N PHE A 79 -21.08 4.95 -67.03
CA PHE A 79 -22.17 5.57 -67.78
C PHE A 79 -21.89 7.04 -68.07
N PHE A 80 -22.31 7.49 -69.26
CA PHE A 80 -22.19 8.87 -69.73
C PHE A 80 -23.44 9.32 -70.47
N HIS A 81 -23.71 10.61 -70.48
CA HIS A 81 -24.84 11.19 -71.20
C HIS A 81 -24.57 11.25 -72.70
N LEU A 82 -25.59 10.98 -73.51
CA LEU A 82 -25.45 10.98 -74.97
C LEU A 82 -25.52 12.38 -75.60
N ASP A 83 -26.14 13.34 -74.90
CA ASP A 83 -26.50 14.67 -75.41
C ASP A 83 -26.24 15.82 -74.42
N LYS A 84 -25.72 15.54 -73.21
CA LYS A 84 -25.43 16.56 -72.20
C LYS A 84 -24.03 16.43 -71.63
N GLU A 85 -23.32 17.53 -71.57
CA GLU A 85 -22.07 17.66 -70.80
C GLU A 85 -22.34 17.96 -69.30
N GLN A 86 -23.59 18.24 -68.91
CA GLN A 86 -23.94 18.77 -67.58
C GLN A 86 -25.01 17.89 -66.84
N CYS A 87 -24.65 16.69 -66.34
CA CYS A 87 -25.41 15.96 -65.28
C CYS A 87 -24.45 15.59 -64.13
N PHE A 88 -25.00 15.27 -62.97
CA PHE A 88 -24.33 15.03 -61.69
C PHE A 88 -23.69 13.60 -61.62
N SER A 89 -22.42 13.40 -61.20
CA SER A 89 -21.80 12.13 -60.76
C SER A 89 -22.04 11.89 -59.27
N PHE A 90 -22.33 10.66 -58.93
CA PHE A 90 -22.75 10.30 -57.61
C PHE A 90 -22.28 8.88 -57.32
N GLU A 91 -21.88 8.66 -56.07
CA GLU A 91 -21.54 7.35 -55.54
C GLU A 91 -22.79 6.48 -55.33
N SER A 92 -23.97 7.08 -55.15
CA SER A 92 -25.25 6.37 -55.05
C SER A 92 -26.44 7.27 -55.37
N LEU A 93 -27.62 6.67 -55.55
CA LEU A 93 -28.87 7.41 -55.76
C LEU A 93 -29.16 8.37 -54.60
N ALA A 94 -28.96 7.89 -53.37
CA ALA A 94 -29.13 8.68 -52.16
C ALA A 94 -28.18 9.88 -52.12
N HIS A 95 -26.89 9.65 -52.42
CA HIS A 95 -25.87 10.70 -52.44
C HIS A 95 -26.19 11.78 -53.49
N ALA A 96 -26.59 11.36 -54.69
CA ALA A 96 -27.06 12.24 -55.75
C ALA A 96 -28.21 13.16 -55.34
N LYS A 97 -29.23 12.55 -54.74
CA LYS A 97 -30.45 13.26 -54.31
C LYS A 97 -30.13 14.28 -53.22
N THR A 98 -29.30 13.92 -52.24
CA THR A 98 -28.88 14.84 -51.18
C THR A 98 -28.09 16.03 -51.73
N LYS A 99 -27.15 15.82 -52.65
CA LYS A 99 -26.43 16.94 -53.29
C LYS A 99 -27.38 17.89 -54.01
N LYS A 100 -28.30 17.34 -54.81
CA LYS A 100 -29.30 18.14 -55.52
C LYS A 100 -30.18 18.93 -54.55
N TYR A 101 -30.64 18.29 -53.48
CA TYR A 101 -31.46 18.93 -52.45
C TYR A 101 -30.73 20.11 -51.80
N LEU A 102 -29.48 19.91 -51.36
CA LEU A 102 -28.66 20.97 -50.80
C LEU A 102 -28.39 22.09 -51.83
N TYR A 103 -28.12 21.74 -53.08
CA TYR A 103 -27.95 22.70 -54.16
C TYR A 103 -29.19 23.60 -54.31
N GLU A 104 -30.38 23.00 -54.35
CA GLU A 104 -31.64 23.72 -54.48
C GLU A 104 -31.93 24.60 -53.26
N LEU A 105 -31.69 24.11 -52.04
CA LEU A 105 -31.86 24.87 -50.81
C LEU A 105 -30.98 26.13 -50.78
N PHE A 106 -29.68 25.98 -51.04
CA PHE A 106 -28.76 27.13 -51.04
C PHE A 106 -29.04 28.09 -52.20
N SER A 107 -29.45 27.58 -53.36
CA SER A 107 -29.86 28.42 -54.50
C SER A 107 -31.11 29.24 -54.16
N LYS A 108 -32.12 28.63 -53.51
CA LYS A 108 -33.32 29.32 -53.01
C LYS A 108 -32.97 30.36 -51.95
N ALA A 109 -31.96 30.10 -51.12
CA ALA A 109 -31.43 31.05 -50.13
C ALA A 109 -30.57 32.18 -50.75
N GLY A 110 -30.44 32.24 -52.07
CA GLY A 110 -29.76 33.32 -52.79
C GLY A 110 -28.24 33.16 -52.94
N TYR A 111 -27.69 31.99 -52.62
CA TYR A 111 -26.27 31.71 -52.82
C TYR A 111 -25.98 31.23 -54.24
N ILE A 112 -24.76 31.50 -54.71
CA ILE A 112 -24.25 30.90 -55.94
C ILE A 112 -23.73 29.53 -55.57
N VAL A 113 -24.38 28.46 -56.04
CA VAL A 113 -23.95 27.10 -55.74
C VAL A 113 -23.25 26.51 -56.96
N LYS A 114 -22.06 25.98 -56.74
CA LYS A 114 -21.34 25.16 -57.71
C LYS A 114 -21.12 23.81 -57.06
N GLU A 115 -21.29 22.74 -57.79
CA GLU A 115 -20.96 21.42 -57.25
C GLU A 115 -19.50 21.14 -57.53
N GLU A 116 -18.90 20.15 -56.87
CA GLU A 116 -17.77 19.37 -57.38
C GLU A 116 -16.52 20.13 -57.91
N LYS A 117 -16.34 21.39 -57.49
CA LYS A 117 -15.25 22.29 -57.88
C LYS A 117 -13.92 21.72 -57.39
N ARG A 118 -13.01 21.39 -58.31
CA ARG A 118 -11.62 21.09 -57.95
C ARG A 118 -10.99 22.36 -57.42
N HIS A 119 -10.53 22.31 -56.18
CA HIS A 119 -9.64 23.32 -55.66
C HIS A 119 -8.19 22.86 -55.86
N LYS A 120 -7.40 23.65 -56.63
CA LYS A 120 -5.94 23.48 -56.87
C LYS A 120 -5.48 22.04 -57.14
N ASP A 121 -6.25 21.25 -57.90
CA ASP A 121 -5.96 19.83 -58.20
C ASP A 121 -5.90 18.84 -57.01
N ILE A 122 -6.34 19.21 -55.79
CA ILE A 122 -6.15 18.35 -54.59
C ILE A 122 -7.46 17.83 -53.96
N SER A 123 -8.54 18.62 -53.89
CA SER A 123 -9.83 18.17 -53.32
C SER A 123 -11.05 18.77 -54.04
N ARG A 124 -12.17 18.06 -53.94
CA ARG A 124 -13.41 18.28 -54.67
C ARG A 124 -14.57 18.29 -53.67
N ALA A 125 -15.19 19.46 -53.45
CA ALA A 125 -16.32 19.57 -52.54
C ALA A 125 -17.56 19.02 -53.22
N ASP A 126 -18.42 18.30 -52.52
CA ASP A 126 -19.64 17.80 -53.13
C ASP A 126 -20.59 18.94 -53.52
N VAL A 127 -20.75 19.91 -52.63
CA VAL A 127 -21.47 21.17 -52.88
C VAL A 127 -20.61 22.35 -52.38
N ALA A 128 -20.27 23.28 -53.27
CA ALA A 128 -19.52 24.49 -53.00
C ALA A 128 -20.45 25.71 -53.02
N VAL A 129 -20.63 26.34 -51.87
CA VAL A 129 -21.48 27.51 -51.69
C VAL A 129 -20.63 28.76 -51.81
N LEU A 130 -20.95 29.62 -52.77
CA LEU A 130 -20.22 30.85 -53.06
C LEU A 130 -21.07 32.08 -52.74
N GLN A 131 -20.38 33.14 -52.34
CA GLN A 131 -20.96 34.46 -52.15
C GLN A 131 -20.19 35.46 -53.03
N THR A 132 -20.90 36.42 -53.61
CA THR A 132 -20.26 37.53 -54.31
C THR A 132 -19.85 38.58 -53.28
N ILE A 133 -18.54 38.82 -53.15
CA ILE A 133 -17.96 39.85 -52.29
C ILE A 133 -17.10 40.74 -53.21
N ASP A 134 -17.38 42.04 -53.22
CA ASP A 134 -16.67 43.02 -54.07
C ASP A 134 -16.60 42.65 -55.56
N GLY A 135 -17.66 42.02 -56.08
CA GLY A 135 -17.74 41.58 -57.48
C GLY A 135 -16.94 40.31 -57.82
N LYS A 136 -16.31 39.67 -56.83
CA LYS A 136 -15.65 38.37 -56.97
C LYS A 136 -16.44 37.27 -56.27
N GLU A 137 -16.48 36.10 -56.89
CA GLU A 137 -17.05 34.91 -56.27
C GLU A 137 -16.04 34.32 -55.27
N GLU A 138 -16.38 34.34 -53.99
CA GLU A 138 -15.59 33.72 -52.93
C GLU A 138 -16.29 32.46 -52.42
N LEU A 139 -15.52 31.40 -52.16
CA LEU A 139 -16.05 30.16 -51.60
C LEU A 139 -16.34 30.38 -50.12
N LYS A 140 -17.61 30.28 -49.73
CA LYS A 140 -18.07 30.52 -48.36
C LYS A 140 -18.14 29.25 -47.53
N LEU A 141 -18.56 28.14 -48.13
CA LEU A 141 -18.71 26.86 -47.45
C LEU A 141 -18.47 25.72 -48.46
N ALA A 142 -17.65 24.75 -48.06
CA ALA A 142 -17.57 23.46 -48.73
C ALA A 142 -18.47 22.47 -47.98
N ILE A 143 -19.33 21.74 -48.68
CA ILE A 143 -20.17 20.69 -48.11
C ILE A 143 -19.73 19.35 -48.70
N GLU A 144 -19.44 18.39 -47.83
CA GLU A 144 -19.10 17.00 -48.15
C GLU A 144 -20.29 16.12 -47.72
N VAL A 145 -20.85 15.37 -48.67
CA VAL A 145 -21.99 14.47 -48.44
C VAL A 145 -21.46 13.05 -48.39
N GLN A 146 -21.63 12.37 -47.26
CA GLN A 146 -21.03 11.06 -47.05
C GLN A 146 -22.08 9.96 -46.85
N ALA A 147 -22.07 9.00 -47.77
CA ALA A 147 -22.98 7.84 -47.77
C ALA A 147 -22.48 6.69 -46.90
N SER A 148 -21.16 6.47 -46.88
CA SER A 148 -20.54 5.27 -46.34
C SER A 148 -19.41 5.62 -45.38
N ASN A 149 -18.95 4.66 -44.58
CA ASN A 149 -17.85 4.89 -43.66
C ASN A 149 -16.56 5.25 -44.43
N ILE A 150 -15.93 6.37 -44.06
CA ILE A 150 -14.75 6.92 -44.73
C ILE A 150 -13.55 6.89 -43.78
N ARG A 151 -12.34 6.62 -44.30
CA ARG A 151 -11.13 6.66 -43.47
C ARG A 151 -10.95 8.05 -42.85
N THR A 152 -10.58 8.10 -41.57
CA THR A 152 -10.32 9.36 -40.87
C THR A 152 -9.28 10.21 -41.58
N SER A 153 -8.22 9.61 -42.13
CA SER A 153 -7.21 10.32 -42.92
C SER A 153 -7.76 11.03 -44.16
N ASN A 154 -8.81 10.49 -44.79
CA ASN A 154 -9.50 11.16 -45.90
C ASN A 154 -10.33 12.34 -45.39
N ILE A 155 -11.05 12.19 -44.26
CA ILE A 155 -11.76 13.30 -43.62
C ILE A 155 -10.79 14.43 -43.30
N THR A 156 -9.65 14.10 -42.69
CA THR A 156 -8.63 15.06 -42.31
C THR A 156 -8.05 15.79 -43.53
N LYS A 157 -7.72 15.03 -44.59
CA LYS A 157 -7.21 15.59 -45.84
C LYS A 157 -8.22 16.55 -46.46
N ARG A 158 -9.48 16.14 -46.63
CA ARG A 158 -10.53 16.97 -47.26
C ARG A 158 -10.80 18.24 -46.45
N THR A 159 -10.98 18.10 -45.13
CA THR A 159 -11.22 19.23 -44.22
C THR A 159 -10.05 20.23 -44.24
N ASN A 160 -8.80 19.74 -44.16
CA ASN A 160 -7.64 20.63 -44.06
C ASN A 160 -7.34 21.40 -45.35
N ILE A 161 -7.70 20.86 -46.51
CA ILE A 161 -7.51 21.56 -47.79
C ILE A 161 -8.37 22.83 -47.82
N TYR A 162 -9.62 22.77 -47.40
CA TYR A 162 -10.49 23.95 -47.32
C TYR A 162 -10.08 24.87 -46.17
N PHE A 163 -9.60 24.32 -45.04
CA PHE A 163 -9.06 25.11 -43.95
C PHE A 163 -7.89 25.99 -44.38
N GLU A 164 -6.97 25.47 -45.20
CA GLU A 164 -5.84 26.23 -45.76
C GLU A 164 -6.29 27.42 -46.65
N GLU A 165 -7.54 27.42 -47.08
CA GLU A 165 -8.18 28.47 -47.87
C GLU A 165 -9.14 29.33 -47.07
N ASN A 166 -9.16 29.17 -45.74
CA ASN A 166 -10.06 29.88 -44.85
C ASN A 166 -11.55 29.57 -45.16
N VAL A 167 -11.84 28.36 -45.63
CA VAL A 167 -13.19 27.89 -45.97
C VAL A 167 -13.62 26.78 -45.01
N PRO A 168 -14.75 26.92 -44.30
CA PRO A 168 -15.31 25.87 -43.45
C PRO A 168 -15.80 24.68 -44.29
N THR A 169 -15.75 23.48 -43.70
CA THR A 169 -16.22 22.24 -44.32
C THR A 169 -17.38 21.65 -43.54
N ALA A 170 -18.60 21.67 -44.07
CA ALA A 170 -19.75 21.01 -43.48
C ALA A 170 -19.83 19.55 -43.94
N TRP A 171 -19.94 18.62 -43.00
CA TRP A 171 -20.18 17.20 -43.31
C TRP A 171 -21.66 16.87 -43.13
N VAL A 172 -22.28 16.28 -44.15
CA VAL A 172 -23.68 15.82 -44.13
C VAL A 172 -23.68 14.30 -44.32
N LEU A 173 -24.13 13.56 -43.31
CA LEU A 173 -24.12 12.09 -43.35
C LEU A 173 -25.49 11.53 -43.73
N MET A 174 -25.53 10.51 -44.59
CA MET A 174 -26.78 9.81 -44.90
C MET A 174 -26.98 8.64 -43.92
N LEU A 175 -27.87 8.78 -42.95
CA LEU A 175 -27.97 7.89 -41.78
C LEU A 175 -28.11 6.41 -42.17
N ASP A 176 -29.08 6.08 -43.01
CA ASP A 176 -29.39 4.68 -43.34
C ASP A 176 -28.28 3.99 -44.15
N SER A 177 -27.55 4.75 -44.98
CA SER A 177 -26.40 4.23 -45.73
C SER A 177 -25.13 4.20 -44.86
N PHE A 178 -24.97 5.18 -43.97
CA PHE A 178 -23.78 5.35 -43.15
C PHE A 178 -23.77 4.41 -41.94
N PHE A 179 -24.98 4.08 -41.45
CA PHE A 179 -25.28 3.06 -40.45
C PHE A 179 -26.21 2.00 -41.06
N PRO A 180 -25.69 1.16 -41.97
CA PRO A 180 -26.47 0.17 -42.68
C PRO A 180 -27.06 -0.88 -41.73
N PRO A 181 -28.32 -1.34 -41.91
CA PRO A 181 -28.91 -2.38 -41.08
C PRO A 181 -28.05 -3.65 -41.03
N LYS A 182 -27.93 -4.27 -39.86
CA LYS A 182 -27.23 -5.54 -39.71
C LYS A 182 -28.14 -6.70 -40.06
N GLU A 183 -27.75 -7.47 -41.06
CA GLU A 183 -28.35 -8.75 -41.41
C GLU A 183 -27.85 -9.85 -40.44
N LYS A 184 -28.79 -10.58 -39.83
CA LYS A 184 -28.52 -11.78 -39.03
C LYS A 184 -29.43 -12.90 -39.48
N GLU A 185 -28.89 -14.08 -39.68
CA GLU A 185 -29.69 -15.27 -39.96
C GLU A 185 -30.05 -15.97 -38.64
N VAL A 186 -31.34 -16.12 -38.36
CA VAL A 186 -31.85 -16.88 -37.21
C VAL A 186 -32.84 -17.90 -37.73
N ASN A 187 -32.59 -19.19 -37.50
CA ASN A 187 -33.43 -20.30 -37.97
C ASN A 187 -33.70 -20.32 -39.50
N GLY A 188 -32.75 -19.82 -40.31
CA GLY A 188 -32.91 -19.73 -41.77
C GLY A 188 -33.69 -18.50 -42.25
N GLU A 189 -34.17 -17.64 -41.33
CA GLU A 189 -34.78 -16.36 -41.65
C GLU A 189 -33.76 -15.22 -41.49
N LYS A 190 -33.68 -14.35 -42.49
CA LYS A 190 -32.87 -13.13 -42.45
C LYS A 190 -33.61 -12.08 -41.63
N ILE A 191 -33.08 -11.77 -40.46
CA ILE A 191 -33.53 -10.69 -39.57
C ILE A 191 -32.62 -9.49 -39.77
N TYR A 192 -33.20 -8.35 -40.12
CA TYR A 192 -32.49 -7.08 -40.18
C TYR A 192 -32.68 -6.34 -38.86
N THR A 193 -31.59 -5.90 -38.27
CA THR A 193 -31.60 -5.04 -37.07
C THR A 193 -31.10 -3.66 -37.46
N ASP A 194 -31.84 -2.62 -37.10
CA ASP A 194 -31.44 -1.24 -37.33
C ASP A 194 -30.09 -0.97 -36.65
N SER A 195 -29.22 -0.24 -37.34
CA SER A 195 -27.87 0.12 -36.86
C SER A 195 -27.82 1.48 -36.17
N TYR A 196 -28.98 2.13 -36.01
CA TYR A 196 -29.17 3.29 -35.17
C TYR A 196 -30.64 3.40 -34.71
N SER A 197 -30.90 4.19 -33.68
CA SER A 197 -32.24 4.51 -33.19
C SER A 197 -32.31 5.95 -32.69
N GLY A 198 -33.53 6.44 -32.43
CA GLY A 198 -33.77 7.79 -31.92
C GLY A 198 -34.33 8.78 -32.94
N THR A 199 -34.38 8.44 -34.23
CA THR A 199 -35.03 9.29 -35.26
C THR A 199 -36.53 9.02 -35.39
N ARG A 200 -36.98 7.86 -34.93
CA ARG A 200 -38.37 7.39 -34.97
C ARG A 200 -38.78 6.80 -33.62
N ILE A 201 -40.04 6.98 -33.27
CA ILE A 201 -40.71 6.40 -32.11
C ILE A 201 -41.60 5.27 -32.63
N SER A 202 -41.45 4.08 -32.04
CA SER A 202 -42.33 2.95 -32.33
C SER A 202 -43.52 2.96 -31.37
N SER A 203 -44.72 2.88 -31.94
CA SER A 203 -45.97 2.70 -31.21
C SER A 203 -46.62 1.41 -31.67
N PHE A 204 -46.92 0.51 -30.73
CA PHE A 204 -47.66 -0.69 -31.05
C PHE A 204 -49.13 -0.33 -31.30
N ASN A 205 -49.61 -0.57 -32.51
CA ASN A 205 -51.02 -0.43 -32.85
C ASN A 205 -51.72 -1.78 -32.58
N PRO A 206 -52.58 -1.86 -31.54
CA PRO A 206 -53.27 -3.11 -31.19
C PRO A 206 -54.33 -3.52 -32.21
N GLU A 207 -54.81 -2.61 -33.06
CA GLU A 207 -55.82 -2.89 -34.09
C GLU A 207 -55.21 -3.59 -35.31
N THR A 208 -54.02 -3.17 -35.74
CA THR A 208 -53.28 -3.78 -36.86
C THR A 208 -52.32 -4.88 -36.39
N ASN A 209 -52.17 -5.06 -35.08
CA ASN A 209 -51.19 -5.96 -34.45
C ASN A 209 -49.77 -5.75 -35.01
N SER A 210 -49.41 -4.49 -35.27
CA SER A 210 -48.13 -4.11 -35.88
C SER A 210 -47.53 -2.90 -35.16
N TYR A 211 -46.21 -2.75 -35.27
CA TYR A 211 -45.54 -1.52 -34.84
C TYR A 211 -45.65 -0.47 -35.94
N GLU A 212 -46.17 0.69 -35.58
CA GLU A 212 -46.14 1.89 -36.40
C GLU A 212 -44.96 2.74 -35.98
N TYR A 213 -44.24 3.29 -36.96
CA TYR A 213 -43.08 4.15 -36.72
C TYR A 213 -43.44 5.57 -37.11
N THR A 214 -43.34 6.49 -36.15
CA THR A 214 -43.53 7.92 -36.38
C THR A 214 -42.22 8.65 -36.13
N TYR A 215 -41.93 9.69 -36.90
CA TYR A 215 -40.76 10.51 -36.65
C TYR A 215 -40.86 11.24 -35.33
N ILE A 216 -39.72 11.46 -34.68
CA ILE A 216 -39.66 12.32 -33.49
C ILE A 216 -40.28 13.68 -33.77
N SER A 217 -40.86 14.30 -32.73
CA SER A 217 -41.44 15.64 -32.85
C SER A 217 -40.34 16.64 -33.23
N PRO A 218 -40.59 17.57 -34.17
CA PRO A 218 -39.62 18.61 -34.51
C PRO A 218 -39.35 19.57 -33.33
N LEU A 219 -40.24 19.59 -32.33
CA LEU A 219 -40.14 20.43 -31.13
C LEU A 219 -39.42 19.74 -29.94
N LYS A 220 -38.80 18.58 -30.16
CA LYS A 220 -38.11 17.80 -29.11
C LYS A 220 -36.75 17.28 -29.56
N GLU A 221 -35.87 17.07 -28.58
CA GLU A 221 -34.67 16.25 -28.70
C GLU A 221 -34.97 14.86 -28.15
N GLU A 222 -34.44 13.83 -28.81
CA GLU A 222 -34.52 12.45 -28.33
C GLU A 222 -33.11 11.86 -28.23
N TYR A 223 -32.95 10.83 -27.40
CA TYR A 223 -31.69 10.10 -27.35
C TYR A 223 -31.43 9.37 -28.66
N PHE A 224 -30.21 9.51 -29.17
CA PHE A 224 -29.74 8.84 -30.37
C PHE A 224 -28.71 7.79 -30.00
N PHE A 225 -28.93 6.57 -30.47
CA PHE A 225 -28.04 5.45 -30.22
C PHE A 225 -27.58 4.86 -31.55
N ILE A 226 -26.29 4.57 -31.66
CA ILE A 226 -25.74 3.83 -32.80
C ILE A 226 -25.59 2.39 -32.35
N THR A 227 -26.30 1.46 -32.96
CA THR A 227 -26.26 0.04 -32.63
C THR A 227 -25.26 -0.67 -33.54
N GLY A 228 -24.10 -1.05 -33.02
CA GLY A 228 -23.12 -1.79 -33.84
C GLY A 228 -21.67 -1.62 -33.44
N GLU A 229 -20.78 -1.91 -34.40
CA GLU A 229 -19.34 -1.74 -34.19
C GLU A 229 -18.96 -0.26 -34.15
N ASN A 230 -17.85 0.05 -33.49
CA ASN A 230 -17.33 1.40 -33.35
C ASN A 230 -17.16 2.09 -34.72
N ASN A 231 -17.83 3.22 -34.94
CA ASN A 231 -17.71 3.98 -36.18
C ASN A 231 -16.66 5.09 -35.99
N LYS A 232 -15.41 4.78 -36.34
CA LYS A 232 -14.28 5.70 -36.19
C LYS A 232 -14.46 7.01 -36.96
N ALA A 233 -15.10 6.97 -38.13
CA ALA A 233 -15.36 8.18 -38.93
C ALA A 233 -16.38 9.09 -38.24
N PHE A 234 -17.48 8.51 -37.75
CA PHE A 234 -18.49 9.25 -37.00
C PHE A 234 -17.90 9.91 -35.76
N ASN A 235 -17.17 9.15 -34.94
CA ASN A 235 -16.54 9.69 -33.74
C ASN A 235 -15.55 10.80 -34.07
N TYR A 236 -14.73 10.60 -35.10
CA TYR A 236 -13.76 11.61 -35.51
C TYR A 236 -14.43 12.90 -35.97
N LEU A 237 -15.52 12.81 -36.73
CA LEU A 237 -16.34 13.97 -37.13
C LEU A 237 -16.98 14.64 -35.92
N MET A 238 -17.57 13.87 -34.99
CA MET A 238 -18.14 14.38 -33.74
C MET A 238 -17.08 15.03 -32.83
N ASP A 239 -15.84 14.54 -32.83
CA ASP A 239 -14.74 15.10 -32.06
C ASP A 239 -14.27 16.44 -32.61
N ILE A 240 -14.33 16.63 -33.93
CA ILE A 240 -13.96 17.89 -34.58
C ILE A 240 -15.10 18.90 -34.48
N TYR A 241 -16.30 18.52 -34.94
CA TYR A 241 -17.39 19.47 -35.17
C TYR A 241 -18.35 19.59 -33.99
N HIS A 242 -18.33 18.63 -33.05
CA HIS A 242 -19.20 18.50 -31.88
C HIS A 242 -20.69 18.30 -32.17
N VAL A 243 -21.11 18.65 -33.38
CA VAL A 243 -22.42 18.41 -33.97
C VAL A 243 -22.27 17.95 -35.41
N ILE A 244 -23.19 17.12 -35.87
CA ILE A 244 -23.23 16.64 -37.25
C ILE A 244 -24.65 16.74 -37.80
N VAL A 245 -24.78 17.23 -39.03
CA VAL A 245 -26.04 17.24 -39.77
C VAL A 245 -26.17 15.93 -40.53
N THR A 246 -27.34 15.31 -40.49
CA THR A 246 -27.60 14.04 -41.15
C THR A 246 -28.93 14.04 -41.89
N VAL A 247 -29.08 13.14 -42.85
CA VAL A 247 -30.29 12.96 -43.67
C VAL A 247 -30.64 11.49 -43.70
N ASP A 248 -31.91 11.14 -43.52
CA ASP A 248 -32.39 9.77 -43.68
C ASP A 248 -32.98 9.52 -45.09
N HIS A 249 -33.27 8.27 -45.44
CA HIS A 249 -33.81 7.88 -46.74
C HIS A 249 -35.23 8.40 -47.00
N ASN A 250 -35.96 8.85 -45.98
CA ASN A 250 -37.23 9.54 -46.16
C ASN A 250 -37.05 11.07 -46.26
N GLY A 251 -35.80 11.54 -46.39
CA GLY A 251 -35.46 12.94 -46.64
C GLY A 251 -35.50 13.83 -45.41
N HIS A 252 -35.73 13.29 -44.21
CA HIS A 252 -35.71 14.10 -43.00
C HIS A 252 -34.28 14.45 -42.61
N VAL A 253 -34.08 15.72 -42.25
CA VAL A 253 -32.78 16.25 -41.84
C VAL A 253 -32.73 16.36 -40.32
N PHE A 254 -31.63 15.91 -39.74
CA PHE A 254 -31.41 15.89 -38.30
C PHE A 254 -30.10 16.57 -37.92
N LEU A 255 -30.04 17.10 -36.70
CA LEU A 255 -28.82 17.50 -36.02
C LEU A 255 -28.54 16.49 -34.92
N ILE A 256 -27.33 15.94 -34.90
CA ILE A 256 -26.85 15.03 -33.86
C ILE A 256 -25.75 15.71 -33.06
N ARG A 257 -25.82 15.65 -31.73
CA ARG A 257 -24.83 16.21 -30.80
C ARG A 257 -24.62 15.27 -29.60
N ARG A 258 -23.50 15.40 -28.89
CA ARG A 258 -23.31 14.70 -27.60
C ARG A 258 -24.15 15.35 -26.50
N THR A 259 -24.52 14.57 -25.48
CA THR A 259 -25.00 15.17 -24.23
C THR A 259 -23.86 15.89 -23.50
N PRO A 260 -24.14 16.82 -22.58
CA PRO A 260 -23.09 17.47 -21.76
C PRO A 260 -22.21 16.45 -21.01
N GLU A 261 -22.81 15.37 -20.50
CA GLU A 261 -22.11 14.32 -19.77
C GLU A 261 -21.16 13.53 -20.69
N SER A 262 -21.64 13.14 -21.88
CA SER A 262 -20.84 12.46 -22.89
C SER A 262 -19.70 13.35 -23.40
N SER A 263 -19.96 14.65 -23.60
CA SER A 263 -18.92 15.64 -23.93
C SER A 263 -17.81 15.70 -22.88
N LYS A 264 -18.17 15.70 -21.59
CA LYS A 264 -17.19 15.70 -20.50
C LYS A 264 -16.35 14.42 -20.49
N LEU A 265 -17.00 13.26 -20.57
CA LEU A 265 -16.33 11.96 -20.62
C LEU A 265 -15.37 11.86 -21.81
N ARG A 266 -15.78 12.39 -22.97
CA ARG A 266 -14.96 12.41 -24.18
C ARG A 266 -13.71 13.28 -24.00
N VAL A 267 -13.83 14.45 -23.36
CA VAL A 267 -12.70 15.34 -23.05
C VAL A 267 -11.72 14.65 -22.09
N ASP A 268 -12.22 14.01 -21.05
CA ASP A 268 -11.39 13.26 -20.10
C ASP A 268 -10.60 12.17 -20.84
N ALA A 269 -11.26 11.37 -21.68
CA ALA A 269 -10.61 10.34 -22.46
C ALA A 269 -9.57 10.91 -23.45
N LEU A 270 -9.86 12.06 -24.08
CA LEU A 270 -8.92 12.71 -25.01
C LEU A 270 -7.64 13.16 -24.30
N LEU A 271 -7.77 13.85 -23.18
CA LEU A 271 -6.64 14.43 -22.45
C LEU A 271 -5.82 13.36 -21.71
N GLU A 272 -6.44 12.25 -21.33
CA GLU A 272 -5.78 11.10 -20.71
C GLU A 272 -5.27 10.07 -21.74
N ASN A 273 -5.44 10.35 -23.05
CA ASN A 273 -5.08 9.46 -24.16
C ASN A 273 -5.66 8.04 -24.00
N ARG A 274 -6.91 7.95 -23.53
CA ARG A 274 -7.65 6.70 -23.42
C ARG A 274 -8.43 6.41 -24.69
N GLU A 275 -8.60 5.12 -24.99
CA GLU A 275 -9.51 4.71 -26.07
C GLU A 275 -10.95 5.12 -25.74
N HIS A 276 -11.67 5.60 -26.75
CA HIS A 276 -13.07 6.02 -26.65
C HIS A 276 -13.81 5.57 -27.91
N SER A 277 -14.94 4.91 -27.73
CA SER A 277 -15.75 4.34 -28.80
C SER A 277 -17.09 5.06 -28.94
N THR A 278 -17.79 4.82 -30.06
CA THR A 278 -19.12 5.43 -30.29
C THR A 278 -20.14 4.96 -29.25
N GLN A 279 -19.93 3.78 -28.65
CA GLN A 279 -20.82 3.19 -27.66
C GLN A 279 -20.66 3.81 -26.27
N ASP A 280 -19.55 4.50 -26.03
CA ASP A 280 -19.30 5.22 -24.77
C ASP A 280 -20.00 6.59 -24.75
N ASP A 281 -20.48 7.05 -25.91
CA ASP A 281 -21.15 8.32 -26.08
C ASP A 281 -22.67 8.18 -26.00
N ILE A 282 -23.30 9.18 -25.39
CA ILE A 282 -24.74 9.38 -25.42
C ILE A 282 -24.99 10.58 -26.33
N PHE A 283 -25.77 10.36 -27.38
CA PHE A 283 -26.11 11.40 -28.34
C PHE A 283 -27.55 11.86 -28.16
N LEU A 284 -27.80 13.09 -28.61
CA LEU A 284 -29.12 13.67 -28.79
C LEU A 284 -29.33 13.94 -30.27
N VAL A 285 -30.55 13.75 -30.73
CA VAL A 285 -30.97 14.04 -32.09
C VAL A 285 -32.21 14.92 -32.09
N ASN A 286 -32.25 15.89 -32.98
CA ASN A 286 -33.45 16.68 -33.28
C ASN A 286 -33.63 16.83 -34.78
N ARG A 287 -34.89 16.99 -35.20
CA ARG A 287 -35.21 17.31 -36.59
C ARG A 287 -34.96 18.78 -36.85
N ILE A 288 -34.46 19.08 -38.06
CA ILE A 288 -34.26 20.45 -38.55
C ILE A 288 -35.42 20.78 -39.48
N ALA A 289 -36.05 21.94 -39.29
CA ALA A 289 -37.05 22.45 -40.23
C ALA A 289 -36.37 22.86 -41.55
N GLU A 290 -37.06 22.71 -42.69
CA GLU A 290 -36.46 23.02 -43.99
C GLU A 290 -35.87 24.45 -44.09
N PRO A 291 -36.54 25.50 -43.57
CA PRO A 291 -35.99 26.86 -43.56
C PRO A 291 -34.68 27.00 -42.77
N ASP A 292 -34.45 26.15 -41.78
CA ASP A 292 -33.32 26.24 -40.85
C ASP A 292 -32.08 25.45 -41.32
N ILE A 293 -32.21 24.56 -42.32
CA ILE A 293 -31.10 23.72 -42.81
C ILE A 293 -29.92 24.58 -43.32
N VAL A 294 -30.20 25.58 -44.15
CA VAL A 294 -29.16 26.47 -44.70
C VAL A 294 -28.48 27.29 -43.59
N PRO A 295 -29.23 27.99 -42.70
CA PRO A 295 -28.65 28.64 -41.53
C PRO A 295 -27.76 27.73 -40.68
N VAL A 296 -28.20 26.50 -40.36
CA VAL A 296 -27.42 25.55 -39.54
C VAL A 296 -26.11 25.17 -40.21
N LEU A 297 -26.12 24.88 -41.51
CA LEU A 297 -24.90 24.53 -42.25
C LEU A 297 -23.93 25.71 -42.42
N LEU A 298 -24.45 26.94 -42.49
CA LEU A 298 -23.61 28.16 -42.54
C LEU A 298 -22.93 28.46 -41.20
N GLU A 299 -23.41 27.91 -40.09
CA GLU A 299 -22.80 28.01 -38.76
C GLU A 299 -21.67 27.00 -38.54
N THR A 300 -21.25 26.27 -39.58
CA THR A 300 -20.07 25.39 -39.50
C THR A 300 -18.81 26.22 -39.27
N GLU A 301 -18.08 25.90 -38.20
CA GLU A 301 -16.84 26.59 -37.83
C GLU A 301 -15.70 26.26 -38.80
N LEU A 302 -14.80 27.22 -38.99
CA LEU A 302 -13.55 26.99 -39.70
C LEU A 302 -12.60 26.21 -38.79
N LEU A 303 -12.49 24.90 -39.02
CA LEU A 303 -11.74 23.99 -38.17
C LEU A 303 -10.63 23.29 -38.93
N ARG A 304 -9.48 23.12 -38.27
CA ARG A 304 -8.38 22.29 -38.76
C ARG A 304 -8.53 20.90 -38.15
N ALA A 305 -8.69 19.89 -38.99
CA ALA A 305 -8.75 18.50 -38.56
C ALA A 305 -7.34 18.00 -38.16
N PRO A 306 -7.16 17.47 -36.93
CA PRO A 306 -5.87 17.01 -36.45
C PRO A 306 -5.41 15.75 -37.20
N HIS A 307 -4.17 15.75 -37.70
CA HIS A 307 -3.53 14.53 -38.23
C HIS A 307 -3.07 13.67 -37.06
N SER A 308 -3.39 12.36 -37.07
CA SER A 308 -2.61 11.43 -36.24
C SER A 308 -1.19 11.36 -36.82
N GLU A 309 -0.16 11.41 -35.97
CA GLU A 309 1.25 11.46 -36.38
C GLU A 309 1.72 10.25 -37.22
N ASN A 310 0.87 9.24 -37.42
CA ASN A 310 1.21 8.01 -38.12
C ASN A 310 1.01 8.04 -39.66
N ASP A 311 0.42 9.09 -40.24
CA ASP A 311 0.23 9.21 -41.70
C ASP A 311 1.16 10.28 -42.31
N THR A 312 2.46 9.99 -42.30
CA THR A 312 3.47 10.82 -42.98
C THR A 312 3.45 10.56 -44.49
N ARG A 313 2.89 11.50 -45.27
CA ARG A 313 3.36 11.91 -46.62
C ARG A 313 2.52 13.05 -47.19
N LEU A 314 2.83 14.29 -46.80
CA LEU A 314 2.54 15.46 -47.62
C LEU A 314 3.86 15.95 -48.22
N LYS A 315 4.04 15.71 -49.53
CA LYS A 315 5.14 16.28 -50.30
C LYS A 315 4.95 17.80 -50.35
N LYS A 316 5.92 18.52 -49.81
CA LYS A 316 6.08 19.97 -49.99
C LYS A 316 6.26 20.30 -51.47
N ASN A 317 5.45 21.23 -51.94
CA ASN A 317 5.74 22.35 -52.85
C ASN A 317 4.65 22.51 -53.90
N THR A 318 3.87 23.59 -53.81
CA THR A 318 3.60 24.43 -54.99
C THR A 318 3.27 25.85 -54.54
N GLN A 319 4.13 26.82 -54.88
CA GLN A 319 3.78 28.24 -54.91
C GLN A 319 2.83 28.47 -56.09
N LEU A 320 1.66 29.06 -55.90
CA LEU A 320 0.80 29.47 -57.03
C LEU A 320 0.00 30.73 -56.73
N ASN A 321 0.28 31.79 -57.51
CA ASN A 321 -0.61 32.89 -57.83
C ASN A 321 -1.27 32.55 -59.17
N GLU A 322 -2.52 32.07 -59.20
CA GLU A 322 -3.33 32.01 -60.42
C GLU A 322 -4.84 32.22 -60.11
N GLU A 323 -5.52 32.89 -61.04
CA GLU A 323 -6.95 33.26 -60.97
C GLU A 323 -7.91 32.05 -60.96
N PHE A 324 -8.99 32.19 -60.19
CA PHE A 324 -10.12 31.26 -60.06
C PHE A 324 -10.73 30.86 -61.41
N LYS A 325 -10.55 29.60 -61.84
CA LYS A 325 -11.25 29.01 -62.99
C LYS A 325 -11.92 27.69 -62.59
N GLY A 326 -13.24 27.70 -62.43
CA GLY A 326 -14.04 26.49 -62.26
C GLY A 326 -14.62 26.03 -63.60
N GLN A 327 -14.60 24.72 -63.86
CA GLN A 327 -15.35 24.10 -64.96
C GLN A 327 -16.44 23.16 -64.41
N ILE A 328 -17.59 23.21 -65.07
CA ILE A 328 -18.78 22.38 -64.87
C ILE A 328 -18.44 20.91 -65.26
N HIS A 329 -18.95 19.93 -64.50
CA HIS A 329 -18.31 18.63 -64.21
C HIS A 329 -18.54 17.42 -65.16
N ARG A 330 -17.95 16.17 -65.06
CA ARG A 330 -17.79 15.22 -63.89
C ARG A 330 -16.93 13.94 -64.18
N SER A 331 -16.41 13.30 -63.11
CA SER A 331 -15.64 12.03 -63.08
C SER A 331 -16.12 10.99 -62.04
N ASP A 332 -15.98 9.69 -62.40
CA ASP A 332 -15.57 8.40 -61.74
C ASP A 332 -15.09 8.42 -60.26
N SER A 333 -15.16 7.40 -59.37
CA SER A 333 -15.57 5.96 -59.35
C SER A 333 -15.50 5.35 -57.90
N ASP A 334 -16.34 4.33 -57.58
CA ASP A 334 -16.07 3.01 -56.92
C ASP A 334 -15.99 2.71 -55.40
N PRO A 335 -16.37 1.47 -54.95
CA PRO A 335 -17.55 1.25 -54.09
C PRO A 335 -17.32 0.27 -52.90
N THR A 336 -18.32 0.08 -52.05
CA THR A 336 -18.61 -1.22 -51.39
C THR A 336 -20.01 -1.24 -50.73
N ASN A 337 -20.74 -2.31 -51.02
CA ASN A 337 -22.10 -2.74 -50.60
C ASN A 337 -22.79 -1.97 -49.47
N LEU A 338 -24.02 -1.50 -49.72
CA LEU A 338 -25.23 -1.74 -48.90
C LEU A 338 -26.49 -1.06 -49.49
N VAL A 339 -27.58 -1.82 -49.49
CA VAL A 339 -29.00 -1.47 -49.70
C VAL A 339 -29.28 0.01 -50.07
N ASP A 340 -29.24 0.35 -51.35
CA ASP A 340 -29.56 1.69 -51.84
C ASP A 340 -31.07 1.84 -52.09
N ALA A 341 -31.80 2.30 -51.06
CA ALA A 341 -33.11 2.92 -51.24
C ALA A 341 -32.93 4.40 -51.62
N ALA A 342 -33.75 4.89 -52.54
CA ALA A 342 -33.72 6.28 -53.00
C ALA A 342 -34.25 7.25 -51.95
N ILE A 343 -33.67 8.46 -51.83
CA ILE A 343 -34.15 9.47 -50.86
C ILE A 343 -35.42 10.20 -51.35
N GLU A 344 -36.44 10.29 -50.48
CA GLU A 344 -37.72 10.95 -50.73
C GLU A 344 -37.91 12.28 -49.96
N PHE A 345 -37.28 13.36 -50.42
CA PHE A 345 -37.37 14.69 -49.78
C PHE A 345 -38.79 15.27 -49.72
N ASP A 346 -39.68 14.93 -50.65
CA ASP A 346 -41.05 15.48 -50.72
C ASP A 346 -41.87 15.17 -49.45
N LYS A 347 -41.57 14.05 -48.76
CA LYS A 347 -42.23 13.70 -47.49
C LYS A 347 -41.73 14.55 -46.32
N ALA A 348 -40.50 15.04 -46.40
CA ALA A 348 -39.83 15.74 -45.32
C ALA A 348 -40.09 17.26 -45.29
N GLN A 349 -40.47 17.87 -46.42
CA GLN A 349 -40.73 19.31 -46.56
C GLN A 349 -41.90 19.86 -45.72
N GLN A 350 -42.64 19.00 -45.00
CA GLN A 350 -43.81 19.39 -44.21
C GLN A 350 -43.48 20.08 -42.87
N ILE A 351 -42.20 20.24 -42.53
CA ILE A 351 -41.77 20.82 -41.24
C ILE A 351 -41.39 22.29 -41.41
N GLU A 352 -42.28 23.18 -40.98
CA GLU A 352 -42.02 24.63 -40.98
C GLU A 352 -41.42 25.14 -39.67
N GLU A 353 -41.71 24.48 -38.54
CA GLU A 353 -41.25 24.88 -37.20
C GLU A 353 -40.61 23.70 -36.46
N ALA A 354 -39.42 23.93 -35.89
CA ALA A 354 -38.64 22.96 -35.13
C ALA A 354 -37.88 23.65 -33.98
N LEU A 355 -37.23 22.84 -33.12
CA LEU A 355 -36.25 23.36 -32.17
C LEU A 355 -35.15 24.14 -32.89
N ASN A 356 -34.69 25.21 -32.23
CA ASN A 356 -33.62 26.06 -32.73
C ASN A 356 -32.29 25.27 -32.79
N SER A 357 -32.05 24.64 -33.93
CA SER A 357 -30.90 23.78 -34.17
C SER A 357 -29.57 24.57 -34.15
N ILE A 358 -29.61 25.86 -34.48
CA ILE A 358 -28.44 26.74 -34.39
C ILE A 358 -28.04 26.94 -32.92
N GLU A 359 -29.01 27.22 -32.05
CA GLU A 359 -28.75 27.39 -30.62
C GLU A 359 -28.25 26.10 -29.97
N LEU A 360 -28.85 24.95 -30.32
CA LEU A 360 -28.39 23.63 -29.87
C LEU A 360 -26.95 23.36 -30.32
N ALA A 361 -26.61 23.69 -31.57
CA ALA A 361 -25.25 23.53 -32.08
C ALA A 361 -24.24 24.42 -31.35
N ARG A 362 -24.56 25.69 -31.14
CA ARG A 362 -23.71 26.63 -30.39
C ARG A 362 -23.53 26.19 -28.94
N LYS A 363 -24.61 25.75 -28.29
CA LYS A 363 -24.58 25.22 -26.92
C LYS A 363 -23.65 24.02 -26.79
N ALA A 364 -23.74 23.04 -27.70
CA ALA A 364 -22.86 21.87 -27.69
C ALA A 364 -21.37 22.25 -27.82
N ARG A 365 -21.05 23.21 -28.67
CA ARG A 365 -19.68 23.72 -28.86
C ARG A 365 -19.18 24.55 -27.67
N GLU A 366 -20.06 25.23 -26.94
CA GLU A 366 -19.67 25.95 -25.73
C GLU A 366 -19.45 24.99 -24.56
N GLU A 367 -20.32 23.99 -24.40
CA GLU A 367 -20.20 22.97 -23.35
C GLU A 367 -18.88 22.19 -23.44
N ILE A 368 -18.44 21.84 -24.65
CA ILE A 368 -17.15 21.16 -24.84
C ILE A 368 -15.95 22.09 -24.53
N LYS A 369 -16.03 23.39 -24.87
CA LYS A 369 -14.99 24.38 -24.52
C LYS A 369 -14.87 24.54 -23.00
N ILE A 370 -16.01 24.61 -22.31
CA ILE A 370 -16.07 24.66 -20.84
C ILE A 370 -15.49 23.37 -20.25
N ALA A 371 -15.87 22.20 -20.76
CA ALA A 371 -15.36 20.91 -20.29
C ALA A 371 -13.83 20.82 -20.45
N TYR A 372 -13.30 21.22 -21.62
CA TYR A 372 -11.86 21.24 -21.89
C TYR A 372 -11.10 22.17 -20.94
N THR A 373 -11.61 23.39 -20.75
CA THR A 373 -11.01 24.39 -19.86
C THR A 373 -10.97 23.91 -18.41
N ASN A 374 -12.07 23.33 -17.92
CA ASN A 374 -12.16 22.80 -16.56
C ASN A 374 -11.17 21.65 -16.33
N LYS A 375 -11.05 20.72 -17.29
CA LYS A 375 -10.11 19.60 -17.17
C LYS A 375 -8.66 20.05 -17.22
N LEU A 376 -8.31 21.05 -18.03
CA LEU A 376 -6.97 21.64 -18.01
C LEU A 376 -6.64 22.30 -16.66
N LEU A 377 -7.61 23.02 -16.07
CA LEU A 377 -7.43 23.63 -14.75
C LEU A 377 -7.22 22.57 -13.66
N GLU A 378 -7.98 21.47 -13.70
CA GLU A 378 -7.80 20.32 -12.80
C GLU A 378 -6.38 19.73 -12.91
N ILE A 379 -5.90 19.48 -14.14
CA ILE A 379 -4.54 18.98 -14.39
C ILE A 379 -3.47 19.96 -13.86
N GLU A 380 -3.67 21.26 -14.00
CA GLU A 380 -2.74 22.26 -13.47
C GLU A 380 -2.72 22.29 -11.94
N GLN A 381 -3.89 22.17 -11.30
CA GLN A 381 -4.02 22.09 -9.85
C GLN A 381 -3.34 20.84 -9.29
N GLU A 382 -3.54 19.68 -9.91
CA GLU A 382 -2.86 18.43 -9.53
C GLU A 382 -1.34 18.56 -9.65
N LYS A 383 -0.84 19.13 -10.75
CA LYS A 383 0.60 19.38 -10.93
C LYS A 383 1.15 20.37 -9.89
N ALA A 384 0.38 21.38 -9.50
CA ALA A 384 0.78 22.33 -8.47
C ALA A 384 0.80 21.70 -7.07
N GLU A 385 -0.17 20.86 -6.75
CA GLU A 385 -0.21 20.07 -5.52
C GLU A 385 0.96 19.09 -5.44
N GLU A 386 1.25 18.37 -6.53
CA GLU A 386 2.39 17.45 -6.59
C GLU A 386 3.73 18.18 -6.41
N ARG A 387 3.90 19.36 -7.04
CA ARG A 387 5.08 20.20 -6.80
C ARG A 387 5.20 20.62 -5.34
N ARG A 388 4.10 21.04 -4.71
CA ARG A 388 4.09 21.40 -3.27
C ARG A 388 4.51 20.22 -2.40
N ARG A 389 3.99 19.02 -2.64
CA ARG A 389 4.39 17.81 -1.90
C ARG A 389 5.86 17.46 -2.08
N GLN A 390 6.39 17.63 -3.29
CA GLN A 390 7.81 17.42 -3.56
C GLN A 390 8.68 18.46 -2.85
N GLU A 391 8.28 19.72 -2.85
CA GLU A 391 8.95 20.79 -2.09
C GLU A 391 8.90 20.56 -0.58
N GLU A 392 7.76 20.12 -0.04
CA GLU A 392 7.61 19.75 1.37
C GLU A 392 8.51 18.56 1.73
N THR A 393 8.54 17.52 0.89
CA THR A 393 9.41 16.34 1.10
C THR A 393 10.88 16.72 1.04
N LEU A 394 11.27 17.59 0.09
CA LEU A 394 12.63 18.10 -0.01
C LEU A 394 13.00 18.95 1.22
N ALA A 395 12.11 19.83 1.67
CA ALA A 395 12.32 20.64 2.86
C ALA A 395 12.44 19.77 4.12
N GLU A 396 11.62 18.73 4.26
CA GLU A 396 11.72 17.77 5.36
C GLU A 396 13.06 17.00 5.31
N GLN A 397 13.49 16.57 4.14
CA GLN A 397 14.77 15.89 3.98
C GLN A 397 15.94 16.83 4.30
N MET A 398 15.92 18.07 3.80
CA MET A 398 16.92 19.09 4.14
C MET A 398 16.95 19.38 5.65
N ALA A 399 15.80 19.44 6.31
CA ALA A 399 15.73 19.61 7.76
C ALA A 399 16.31 18.40 8.51
N LYS A 400 16.02 17.16 8.06
CA LYS A 400 16.62 15.94 8.62
C LYS A 400 18.13 15.90 8.45
N ASP A 401 18.63 16.22 7.26
CA ASP A 401 20.06 16.25 6.95
C ASP A 401 20.76 17.31 7.81
N TYR A 402 20.19 18.52 7.89
CA TYR A 402 20.71 19.59 8.74
C TYR A 402 20.74 19.19 10.22
N MET A 403 19.68 18.56 10.74
CA MET A 403 19.64 18.06 12.12
C MET A 403 20.65 16.93 12.37
N SER A 404 20.87 16.05 11.38
CA SER A 404 21.89 15.00 11.43
C SER A 404 23.29 15.60 11.51
N ASP A 405 23.58 16.62 10.69
CA ASP A 405 24.86 17.32 10.70
C ASP A 405 25.13 18.03 12.02
N LEU A 406 24.13 18.73 12.57
CA LEU A 406 24.21 19.33 13.91
C LEU A 406 24.49 18.28 14.98
N TYR A 407 23.82 17.13 14.92
CA TYR A 407 24.04 16.04 15.87
C TYR A 407 25.45 15.45 15.74
N ASN A 408 25.98 15.30 14.52
CA ASN A 408 27.33 14.83 14.29
C ASN A 408 28.38 15.81 14.84
N GLN A 409 28.15 17.12 14.70
CA GLN A 409 28.98 18.16 15.31
C GLN A 409 28.95 18.09 16.84
N TYR A 410 27.76 18.00 17.44
CA TYR A 410 27.60 17.74 18.87
C TYR A 410 28.35 16.48 19.32
N LYS A 411 28.19 15.38 18.56
CA LYS A 411 28.98 14.14 18.54
C LYS A 411 30.45 14.40 18.88
N LYS A 412 31.06 15.11 17.94
CA LYS A 412 32.48 15.40 17.90
C LYS A 412 32.92 16.30 19.05
N GLU A 413 32.21 17.39 19.30
CA GLU A 413 32.53 18.33 20.39
C GLU A 413 32.46 17.64 21.75
N PHE A 414 31.48 16.76 21.96
CA PHE A 414 31.37 16.00 23.19
C PHE A 414 32.52 15.01 23.36
N SER A 415 32.93 14.30 22.30
CA SER A 415 34.10 13.41 22.36
C SER A 415 35.38 14.17 22.73
N ILE A 416 35.59 15.36 22.14
CA ILE A 416 36.75 16.22 22.47
C ILE A 416 36.69 16.65 23.95
N LEU A 417 35.51 17.02 24.45
CA LEU A 417 35.33 17.36 25.86
C LEU A 417 35.70 16.19 26.78
N ILE A 418 35.22 14.98 26.50
CA ILE A 418 35.53 13.80 27.31
C ILE A 418 37.02 13.48 27.32
N GLU A 419 37.68 13.51 26.16
CA GLU A 419 39.13 13.29 26.08
C GLU A 419 39.91 14.32 26.91
N ARG A 420 39.50 15.59 26.87
CA ARG A 420 40.08 16.65 27.69
C ARG A 420 39.87 16.38 29.18
N LEU A 421 38.63 16.06 29.59
CA LEU A 421 38.27 15.80 30.98
C LEU A 421 39.04 14.59 31.54
N GLU A 422 39.15 13.49 30.80
CA GLU A 422 39.92 12.32 31.24
C GLU A 422 41.43 12.64 31.37
N THR A 423 41.96 13.52 30.52
CA THR A 423 43.35 13.99 30.63
C THR A 423 43.55 14.87 31.87
N GLU A 424 42.66 15.84 32.11
CA GLU A 424 42.71 16.75 33.26
C GLU A 424 42.50 16.01 34.59
N LYS A 425 41.64 14.98 34.60
CA LYS A 425 41.38 14.13 35.76
C LYS A 425 42.64 13.53 36.38
N VAL A 426 43.64 13.20 35.57
CA VAL A 426 44.93 12.66 36.05
C VAL A 426 45.62 13.64 37.02
N GLN A 427 45.45 14.96 36.81
CA GLN A 427 46.04 16.00 37.66
C GLN A 427 45.43 16.04 39.06
N PHE A 428 44.18 15.60 39.22
CA PHE A 428 43.50 15.61 40.52
C PHE A 428 43.95 14.46 41.43
N HIS A 429 44.70 13.46 40.94
CA HIS A 429 45.22 12.34 41.74
C HIS A 429 44.21 11.81 42.76
N LEU A 430 43.13 11.15 42.29
CA LEU A 430 41.93 10.78 43.07
C LEU A 430 42.15 9.70 44.15
N SER A 431 42.99 10.00 45.14
CA SER A 431 43.37 9.13 46.25
C SER A 431 42.85 9.63 47.62
N SER A 432 42.30 10.84 47.68
CA SER A 432 41.74 11.45 48.89
C SER A 432 40.36 12.04 48.67
N ILE A 433 39.62 12.25 49.76
CA ILE A 433 38.30 12.86 49.74
C ILE A 433 38.32 14.33 49.25
N GLY A 434 39.37 15.09 49.57
CA GLY A 434 39.55 16.46 49.08
C GLY A 434 39.76 16.55 47.57
N ASN A 435 40.50 15.60 47.00
CA ASN A 435 40.73 15.52 45.57
C ASN A 435 39.44 15.14 44.81
N TRP A 436 38.65 14.21 45.37
CA TRP A 436 37.33 13.87 44.82
C TRP A 436 36.34 15.04 44.89
N TYR A 437 36.33 15.80 45.99
CA TYR A 437 35.50 17.02 46.10
C TYR A 437 35.86 18.04 45.02
N SER A 438 37.16 18.31 44.86
CA SER A 438 37.69 19.23 43.86
C SER A 438 37.33 18.80 42.44
N TRP A 439 37.46 17.51 42.11
CA TRP A 439 37.11 16.96 40.80
C TRP A 439 35.61 17.06 40.49
N LEU A 440 34.75 16.64 41.43
CA LEU A 440 33.30 16.70 41.21
C LEU A 440 32.79 18.14 41.11
N ASN A 441 33.39 19.09 41.83
CA ASN A 441 33.07 20.51 41.67
C ASN A 441 33.56 21.07 40.34
N TYR A 442 34.77 20.71 39.91
CA TYR A 442 35.28 21.07 38.59
C TYR A 442 34.34 20.60 37.47
N LEU A 443 33.86 19.35 37.53
CA LEU A 443 32.85 18.85 36.60
C LEU A 443 31.53 19.65 36.68
N LYS A 444 31.05 20.04 37.86
CA LYS A 444 29.85 20.90 37.95
C LYS A 444 30.04 22.24 37.22
N GLU A 445 31.22 22.84 37.29
CA GLU A 445 31.51 24.08 36.55
C GLU A 445 31.60 23.85 35.03
N GLU A 446 32.23 22.75 34.61
CA GLU A 446 32.32 22.38 33.20
C GLU A 446 30.94 22.08 32.58
N CYS A 447 29.98 21.57 33.36
CA CYS A 447 28.60 21.39 32.92
C CYS A 447 27.99 22.69 32.35
N HIS A 448 28.23 23.82 33.03
CA HIS A 448 27.73 25.12 32.56
C HIS A 448 28.40 25.56 31.26
N LYS A 449 29.70 25.30 31.10
CA LYS A 449 30.42 25.60 29.85
C LYS A 449 29.93 24.73 28.70
N TRP A 450 29.72 23.44 28.95
CA TRP A 450 29.14 22.53 27.97
C TRP A 450 27.74 22.96 27.54
N TYR A 451 26.89 23.36 28.49
CA TYR A 451 25.56 23.88 28.19
C TYR A 451 25.59 25.08 27.21
N ILE A 452 26.58 25.97 27.32
CA ILE A 452 26.76 27.10 26.39
C ILE A 452 27.13 26.59 24.98
N VAL A 453 28.02 25.61 24.86
CA VAL A 453 28.40 24.99 23.58
C VAL A 453 27.17 24.39 22.91
N VAL A 454 26.40 23.59 23.65
CA VAL A 454 25.16 22.96 23.16
C VAL A 454 24.15 24.00 22.70
N LYS A 455 23.91 25.04 23.50
CA LYS A 455 22.98 26.13 23.15
C LYS A 455 23.43 26.89 21.89
N THR A 456 24.73 26.98 21.66
CA THR A 456 25.31 27.64 20.49
C THR A 456 25.17 26.79 19.24
N LEU A 457 25.47 25.49 19.32
CA LEU A 457 25.31 24.53 18.22
C LEU A 457 23.85 24.45 17.75
N PHE A 458 22.91 24.39 18.69
CA PHE A 458 21.47 24.28 18.40
C PHE A 458 20.73 25.63 18.45
N LYS A 459 21.43 26.74 18.20
CA LYS A 459 20.83 28.08 18.24
C LYS A 459 19.66 28.16 17.23
N GLY A 460 18.49 28.54 17.73
CA GLY A 460 17.26 28.62 16.92
C GLY A 460 16.34 27.41 17.03
N PHE A 461 16.77 26.34 17.73
CA PHE A 461 15.94 25.16 18.00
C PHE A 461 15.61 25.05 19.50
N PRO A 462 14.46 24.45 19.86
CA PRO A 462 14.16 24.13 21.25
C PRO A 462 15.19 23.14 21.79
N THR A 463 15.92 23.53 22.83
CA THR A 463 16.89 22.65 23.50
C THR A 463 16.22 21.50 24.27
N SER A 464 14.88 21.46 24.33
CA SER A 464 14.12 20.36 24.92
C SER A 464 14.32 19.03 24.20
N PHE A 465 14.69 19.02 22.92
CA PHE A 465 15.05 17.76 22.23
C PHE A 465 16.36 17.14 22.78
N LEU A 466 17.17 17.93 23.48
CA LEU A 466 18.43 17.52 24.07
C LEU A 466 18.29 17.17 25.56
N SER A 467 17.16 17.45 26.21
CA SER A 467 16.93 17.00 27.59
C SER A 467 16.89 15.47 27.70
N ASP A 468 16.59 14.78 26.60
CA ASP A 468 16.61 13.32 26.52
C ASP A 468 18.01 12.75 26.22
N LYS A 469 18.97 13.58 25.75
CA LYS A 469 20.35 13.19 25.45
C LYS A 469 21.31 13.83 26.43
N ASN A 470 21.31 13.24 27.61
CA ASN A 470 21.98 13.77 28.78
C ASN A 470 23.43 13.29 28.88
N ASP A 471 24.20 13.35 27.79
CA ASP A 471 25.50 12.65 27.72
C ASP A 471 26.50 13.18 28.76
N TYR A 472 26.49 14.48 29.02
CA TYR A 472 27.31 15.07 30.07
C TYR A 472 26.86 14.64 31.47
N GLU A 473 25.56 14.62 31.75
CA GLU A 473 25.07 14.18 33.06
C GLU A 473 25.25 12.67 33.23
N MET A 474 25.17 11.88 32.17
CA MET A 474 25.55 10.47 32.19
C MET A 474 27.01 10.31 32.59
N TYR A 475 27.92 11.05 31.95
CA TYR A 475 29.33 11.07 32.32
C TYR A 475 29.53 11.50 33.79
N PHE A 476 28.87 12.58 34.21
CA PHE A 476 28.94 13.08 35.58
C PHE A 476 28.41 12.05 36.60
N ASN A 477 27.31 11.38 36.29
CA ASN A 477 26.71 10.33 37.12
C ASN A 477 27.62 9.08 37.19
N GLU A 478 28.30 8.73 36.09
CA GLU A 478 29.33 7.69 36.11
C GLU A 478 30.48 8.05 37.05
N GLU A 479 30.96 9.29 37.01
CA GLU A 479 31.99 9.79 37.93
C GLU A 479 31.52 9.78 39.39
N GLN A 480 30.29 10.19 39.67
CA GLN A 480 29.70 10.08 41.01
C GLN A 480 29.61 8.63 41.48
N ASN A 481 29.25 7.70 40.59
CA ASN A 481 29.21 6.27 40.91
C ASN A 481 30.60 5.69 41.15
N ARG A 482 31.62 6.13 40.39
CA ARG A 482 33.03 5.78 40.63
C ARG A 482 33.47 6.25 42.01
N TYR A 483 33.15 7.49 42.38
CA TYR A 483 33.40 8.03 43.72
C TYR A 483 32.71 7.19 44.81
N LYS A 484 31.43 6.85 44.63
CA LYS A 484 30.70 6.02 45.59
C LYS A 484 31.34 4.65 45.78
N LYS A 485 31.73 3.97 44.69
CA LYS A 485 32.44 2.69 44.75
C LYS A 485 33.81 2.82 45.44
N TRP A 486 34.52 3.91 45.16
CA TRP A 486 35.79 4.22 45.83
C TRP A 486 35.61 4.33 47.35
N ILE A 487 34.56 5.02 47.82
CA ILE A 487 34.23 5.09 49.25
C ILE A 487 33.91 3.70 49.82
N GLU A 488 33.09 2.91 49.13
CA GLU A 488 32.64 1.59 49.61
C GLU A 488 33.79 0.59 49.78
N GLY A 489 34.90 0.77 49.04
CA GLY A 489 36.11 -0.04 49.15
C GLY A 489 37.08 0.39 50.26
N ARG A 490 36.84 1.50 50.96
CA ARG A 490 37.73 2.02 52.03
C ARG A 490 37.41 1.42 53.39
N ASN A 491 38.42 1.36 54.26
CA ASN A 491 38.20 1.07 55.67
C ASN A 491 37.38 2.21 56.29
N LEU A 492 36.25 1.87 56.92
CA LEU A 492 35.30 2.87 57.43
C LEU A 492 35.91 3.77 58.52
N ILE A 493 36.83 3.24 59.34
CA ILE A 493 37.49 3.99 60.41
C ILE A 493 38.43 5.04 59.79
N GLU A 494 39.38 4.58 58.98
CA GLU A 494 40.35 5.43 58.30
C GLU A 494 39.66 6.50 57.42
N PHE A 495 38.54 6.13 56.77
CA PHE A 495 37.77 7.05 55.95
C PHE A 495 37.06 8.13 56.78
N VAL A 496 36.44 7.78 57.91
CA VAL A 496 35.80 8.78 58.79
C VAL A 496 36.86 9.71 59.40
N GLU A 497 38.03 9.18 59.78
CA GLU A 497 39.17 9.98 60.25
C GLU A 497 39.67 10.95 59.17
N GLU A 498 39.80 10.50 57.93
CA GLU A 498 40.18 11.35 56.80
C GLU A 498 39.15 12.47 56.58
N ILE A 499 37.84 12.17 56.59
CA ILE A 499 36.80 13.21 56.46
C ILE A 499 36.88 14.20 57.64
N GLN A 500 37.11 13.71 58.86
CA GLN A 500 37.20 14.55 60.05
C GLN A 500 38.39 15.52 59.96
N GLN A 501 39.55 15.02 59.52
CA GLN A 501 40.74 15.85 59.29
C GLN A 501 40.46 16.96 58.27
N HIS A 502 39.82 16.62 57.14
CA HIS A 502 39.44 17.62 56.14
C HIS A 502 38.40 18.61 56.67
N TYR A 503 37.39 18.16 57.43
CA TYR A 503 36.39 19.03 58.05
C TYR A 503 37.00 20.04 59.03
N GLU A 504 38.00 19.63 59.82
CA GLU A 504 38.71 20.48 60.78
C GLU A 504 39.65 21.48 60.11
N GLN A 505 40.26 21.10 58.98
CA GLN A 505 41.16 21.96 58.21
C GLN A 505 40.42 23.10 57.49
N VAL A 506 39.14 22.93 57.16
CA VAL A 506 38.34 23.98 56.52
C VAL A 506 37.90 25.00 57.57
N THR A 507 38.51 26.19 57.56
CA THR A 507 38.32 27.22 58.60
C THR A 507 36.99 27.98 58.48
N ASP A 508 36.49 28.18 57.26
CA ASP A 508 35.28 28.99 56.99
C ASP A 508 34.01 28.15 56.77
N ASN A 509 32.83 28.74 56.96
CA ASN A 509 31.53 28.07 56.76
C ASN A 509 31.16 28.03 55.25
N THR A 510 31.98 27.33 54.47
CA THR A 510 31.85 27.20 53.01
C THR A 510 31.02 25.98 52.62
N THR A 511 30.62 25.92 51.35
CA THR A 511 29.94 24.77 50.73
C THR A 511 30.73 23.46 50.91
N GLU A 512 32.06 23.55 50.98
CA GLU A 512 32.97 22.43 51.25
C GLU A 512 32.84 21.91 52.70
N LYS A 513 32.78 22.83 53.67
CA LYS A 513 32.57 22.46 55.08
C LYS A 513 31.23 21.77 55.31
N ILE A 514 30.18 22.22 54.60
CA ILE A 514 28.86 21.58 54.61
C ILE A 514 28.94 20.18 54.00
N PHE A 515 29.63 20.01 52.86
CA PHE A 515 29.82 18.71 52.21
C PHE A 515 30.50 17.70 53.14
N TYR A 516 31.60 18.07 53.80
CA TYR A 516 32.27 17.17 54.75
C TYR A 516 31.41 16.88 55.99
N LYS A 517 30.67 17.88 56.49
CA LYS A 517 29.75 17.69 57.62
C LYS A 517 28.67 16.64 57.32
N GLU A 518 28.03 16.72 56.15
CA GLU A 518 27.01 15.75 55.74
C GLU A 518 27.58 14.33 55.61
N LEU A 519 28.79 14.20 55.05
CA LEU A 519 29.48 12.92 54.97
C LEU A 519 29.83 12.37 56.36
N LEU A 520 30.33 13.20 57.28
CA LEU A 520 30.59 12.83 58.67
C LEU A 520 29.34 12.37 59.38
N GLU A 521 28.22 13.08 59.23
CA GLU A 521 26.96 12.65 59.84
C GLU A 521 26.52 11.28 59.32
N LYS A 522 26.65 11.04 58.02
CA LYS A 522 26.24 9.77 57.39
C LYS A 522 27.16 8.61 57.77
N TYR A 523 28.46 8.76 57.57
CA TYR A 523 29.44 7.69 57.77
C TYR A 523 29.87 7.56 59.23
N GLY A 524 29.85 8.64 60.01
CA GLY A 524 29.99 8.61 61.47
C GLY A 524 28.86 7.84 62.14
N LYS A 525 27.59 8.08 61.79
CA LYS A 525 26.46 7.26 62.27
C LYS A 525 26.59 5.79 61.88
N LYS A 526 27.17 5.51 60.70
CA LYS A 526 27.44 4.13 60.25
C LYS A 526 28.53 3.48 61.10
N LEU A 527 29.62 4.19 61.36
CA LEU A 527 30.72 3.74 62.22
C LEU A 527 30.25 3.49 63.65
N ASP A 528 29.48 4.42 64.25
CA ASP A 528 28.88 4.26 65.57
C ASP A 528 28.02 3.00 65.68
N LYS A 529 27.23 2.69 64.64
CA LYS A 529 26.42 1.46 64.59
C LYS A 529 27.28 0.21 64.52
N VAL A 530 28.37 0.22 63.75
CA VAL A 530 29.32 -0.89 63.64
C VAL A 530 30.00 -1.11 65.00
N GLN A 531 30.55 -0.06 65.60
CA GLN A 531 31.22 -0.13 66.91
C GLN A 531 30.28 -0.58 68.03
N LYS A 532 29.02 -0.08 68.06
CA LYS A 532 28.00 -0.54 69.01
C LYS A 532 27.68 -2.02 68.83
N LYS A 533 27.54 -2.49 67.58
CA LYS A 533 27.31 -3.91 67.29
C LYS A 533 28.48 -4.78 67.74
N GLU A 534 29.71 -4.38 67.45
CA GLU A 534 30.91 -5.11 67.88
C GLU A 534 31.00 -5.16 69.41
N LYS A 535 30.70 -4.05 70.11
CA LYS A 535 30.67 -4.00 71.57
C LYS A 535 29.61 -4.94 72.15
N ILE A 536 28.39 -4.92 71.60
CA ILE A 536 27.30 -5.83 72.01
C ILE A 536 27.68 -7.30 71.74
N GLN A 537 28.30 -7.59 70.61
CA GLN A 537 28.76 -8.96 70.29
C GLN A 537 29.84 -9.44 71.27
N LYS A 538 30.81 -8.58 71.61
CA LYS A 538 31.81 -8.89 72.64
C LYS A 538 31.16 -9.14 74.01
N GLU A 539 30.24 -8.28 74.43
CA GLU A 539 29.51 -8.46 75.70
C GLU A 539 28.61 -9.72 75.72
N GLN A 540 28.00 -10.08 74.59
CA GLN A 540 27.21 -11.31 74.45
C GLN A 540 28.09 -12.56 74.48
N GLU A 541 29.24 -12.52 73.81
CA GLU A 541 30.22 -13.61 73.81
C GLU A 541 30.82 -13.82 75.21
N GLU A 542 31.17 -12.75 75.93
CA GLU A 542 31.62 -12.82 77.32
C GLU A 542 30.56 -13.41 78.26
N LYS A 543 29.28 -13.01 78.11
CA LYS A 543 28.17 -13.60 78.87
C LYS A 543 27.97 -15.08 78.56
N ARG A 544 28.13 -15.50 77.31
CA ARG A 544 28.05 -16.91 76.91
C ARG A 544 29.11 -17.73 77.61
N ILE A 545 30.36 -17.26 77.61
CA ILE A 545 31.49 -17.92 78.28
C ILE A 545 31.26 -18.03 79.80
N GLN A 546 30.72 -16.99 80.44
CA GLN A 546 30.40 -17.04 81.88
C GLN A 546 29.27 -18.02 82.23
N GLN A 547 28.21 -18.06 81.42
CA GLN A 547 27.11 -19.03 81.62
C GLN A 547 27.57 -20.47 81.43
N GLU A 548 28.45 -20.73 80.47
CA GLU A 548 29.01 -22.07 80.23
C GLU A 548 29.88 -22.56 81.39
N LYS A 549 30.67 -21.66 82.00
CA LYS A 549 31.43 -21.97 83.23
C LYS A 549 30.53 -22.32 84.41
N PHE A 550 29.49 -21.53 84.65
CA PHE A 550 28.57 -21.74 85.77
C PHE A 550 27.82 -23.08 85.64
N LYS A 551 27.42 -23.44 84.41
CA LYS A 551 26.71 -24.69 84.14
C LYS A 551 27.58 -25.94 84.41
N LYS A 552 28.87 -25.88 84.03
CA LYS A 552 29.83 -26.97 84.30
C LYS A 552 30.08 -27.14 85.81
N GLU A 553 30.20 -26.05 86.56
CA GLU A 553 30.39 -26.11 88.02
C GLU A 553 29.16 -26.67 88.77
N GLU A 554 27.95 -26.38 88.30
CA GLU A 554 26.72 -26.88 88.93
C GLU A 554 26.51 -28.39 88.68
N GLU A 555 26.81 -28.88 87.47
CA GLU A 555 26.74 -30.30 87.12
C GLU A 555 27.73 -31.14 87.95
N GLU A 556 28.92 -30.61 88.21
CA GLU A 556 29.94 -31.30 89.00
C GLU A 556 29.58 -31.39 90.49
N ARG A 557 28.97 -30.34 91.07
CA ARG A 557 28.45 -30.37 92.46
C ARG A 557 27.34 -31.41 92.64
N LYS A 558 26.40 -31.51 91.69
CA LYS A 558 25.32 -32.50 91.75
C LYS A 558 25.85 -33.93 91.68
N ARG A 559 26.90 -34.18 90.89
CA ARG A 559 27.53 -35.50 90.77
C ARG A 559 28.21 -35.94 92.09
N ILE A 560 28.96 -35.03 92.73
CA ILE A 560 29.64 -35.30 94.01
C ILE A 560 28.66 -35.55 95.15
N GLN A 561 27.53 -34.84 95.19
CA GLN A 561 26.54 -34.99 96.25
C GLN A 561 25.84 -36.35 96.19
N LEU A 562 25.50 -36.82 94.98
CA LEU A 562 24.87 -38.13 94.77
C LEU A 562 25.78 -39.30 95.19
N GLU A 563 27.09 -39.23 94.91
CA GLU A 563 28.04 -40.27 95.31
C GLU A 563 28.22 -40.38 96.83
N LYS A 564 28.22 -39.25 97.55
CA LYS A 564 28.31 -39.25 99.03
C LYS A 564 27.09 -39.88 99.68
N GLU A 565 25.90 -39.59 99.15
CA GLU A 565 24.63 -40.07 99.70
C GLU A 565 24.48 -41.59 99.52
N GLN A 566 24.89 -42.12 98.37
CA GLN A 566 24.91 -43.56 98.11
C GLN A 566 25.92 -44.30 99.03
N LEU A 567 27.08 -43.70 99.30
CA LEU A 567 28.08 -44.28 100.19
C LEU A 567 27.57 -44.35 101.64
N TYR A 568 26.96 -43.29 102.14
CA TYR A 568 26.42 -43.23 103.50
C TYR A 568 25.33 -44.28 103.73
N ARG A 569 24.41 -44.43 102.77
CA ARG A 569 23.34 -45.43 102.85
C ARG A 569 23.86 -46.86 102.88
N LYS A 570 24.91 -47.18 102.11
CA LYS A 570 25.56 -48.50 102.16
C LYS A 570 26.25 -48.75 103.51
N GLN A 571 26.95 -47.76 104.06
CA GLN A 571 27.57 -47.87 105.38
C GLN A 571 26.54 -48.11 106.48
N GLU A 572 25.39 -47.45 106.41
CA GLU A 572 24.33 -47.60 107.40
C GLU A 572 23.80 -49.04 107.46
N LEU A 573 23.54 -49.66 106.31
CA LEU A 573 23.08 -51.05 106.22
C LEU A 573 24.11 -52.08 106.73
N LEU A 574 25.40 -51.77 106.58
CA LEU A 574 26.48 -52.67 106.97
C LEU A 574 26.81 -52.58 108.46
N ASN A 575 26.76 -51.39 109.05
CA ASN A 575 27.29 -51.14 110.39
C ASN A 575 26.26 -51.16 111.53
N LYS A 576 25.00 -50.81 111.26
CA LYS A 576 23.97 -50.69 112.30
C LYS A 576 23.33 -52.04 112.63
N ASP A 577 22.90 -52.25 113.87
CA ASP A 577 22.16 -53.46 114.23
C ASP A 577 20.73 -53.44 113.65
N TYR A 578 20.10 -54.61 113.52
CA TYR A 578 18.81 -54.73 112.80
C TYR A 578 17.73 -53.78 113.33
N ASP A 579 17.67 -53.60 114.64
CA ASP A 579 16.66 -52.78 115.31
C ASP A 579 16.90 -51.27 115.12
N GLU A 580 18.08 -50.88 114.60
CA GLU A 580 18.46 -49.50 114.30
C GLU A 580 18.22 -49.11 112.83
N ILE A 581 17.66 -50.00 112.00
CA ILE A 581 17.32 -49.77 110.59
C ILE A 581 15.80 -49.94 110.41
N PRO A 582 14.97 -48.91 110.71
CA PRO A 582 13.52 -49.07 110.92
C PRO A 582 12.70 -49.40 109.67
N LEU A 583 13.31 -49.33 108.48
CA LEU A 583 12.62 -49.35 107.18
C LEU A 583 12.89 -50.60 106.34
N LEU A 584 13.69 -51.56 106.83
CA LEU A 584 14.03 -52.78 106.10
C LEU A 584 13.81 -54.01 106.98
N THR A 585 13.33 -55.08 106.37
CA THR A 585 13.14 -56.36 107.08
C THR A 585 14.48 -57.04 107.30
N LYS A 586 14.56 -57.89 108.33
CA LYS A 586 15.78 -58.63 108.69
C LYS A 586 16.38 -59.41 107.50
N ASN A 587 15.52 -60.06 106.70
CA ASN A 587 15.93 -60.79 105.50
C ASN A 587 16.52 -59.88 104.41
N GLU A 588 16.02 -58.66 104.23
CA GLU A 588 16.56 -57.73 103.22
C GLU A 588 17.94 -57.20 103.62
N ILE A 589 18.13 -56.95 104.92
CA ILE A 589 19.43 -56.55 105.48
C ILE A 589 20.42 -57.71 105.32
N ASP A 590 20.00 -58.95 105.59
CA ASP A 590 20.83 -60.13 105.42
C ASP A 590 21.18 -60.39 103.96
N ASP A 591 20.24 -60.28 103.02
CA ASP A 591 20.51 -60.40 101.58
C ASP A 591 21.48 -59.33 101.07
N PHE A 592 21.40 -58.10 101.60
CA PHE A 592 22.35 -57.04 101.27
C PHE A 592 23.74 -57.36 101.84
N ARG A 593 23.81 -57.75 103.11
CA ARG A 593 25.06 -58.12 103.80
C ARG A 593 25.74 -59.32 103.18
N ASN A 594 24.96 -60.34 102.78
CA ASN A 594 25.44 -61.52 102.09
C ASN A 594 25.99 -61.18 100.70
N ARG A 595 25.28 -60.34 99.93
CA ARG A 595 25.81 -59.86 98.63
C ARG A 595 27.09 -59.04 98.80
N PHE A 596 27.13 -58.15 99.79
CA PHE A 596 28.34 -57.40 100.12
C PHE A 596 29.49 -58.34 100.53
N TRP A 597 29.19 -59.40 101.28
CA TRP A 597 30.18 -60.41 101.68
C TRP A 597 30.69 -61.21 100.49
N GLU A 598 29.83 -61.66 99.58
CA GLU A 598 30.23 -62.33 98.34
C GLU A 598 31.12 -61.42 97.46
N GLU A 599 30.77 -60.14 97.34
CA GLU A 599 31.59 -59.16 96.64
C GLU A 599 32.95 -58.97 97.33
N TYR A 600 32.94 -58.85 98.67
CA TYR A 600 34.15 -58.74 99.48
C TYR A 600 35.08 -59.96 99.37
N LYS A 601 34.53 -61.18 99.27
CA LYS A 601 35.34 -62.41 99.05
C LYS A 601 36.13 -62.35 97.74
N CYS A 602 35.57 -61.76 96.69
CA CYS A 602 36.24 -61.62 95.41
C CYS A 602 37.36 -60.56 95.40
N ILE A 603 37.39 -59.65 96.39
CA ILE A 603 38.41 -58.59 96.47
C ILE A 603 39.77 -59.19 96.85
N PRO A 604 40.88 -58.88 96.15
CA PRO A 604 42.21 -59.34 96.50
C PRO A 604 42.65 -58.94 97.90
N LYS A 605 43.37 -59.82 98.61
CA LYS A 605 43.76 -59.64 100.03
C LYS A 605 44.42 -58.29 100.34
N LYS A 606 45.22 -57.73 99.42
CA LYS A 606 45.92 -56.44 99.60
C LYS A 606 44.96 -55.23 99.67
N GLU A 607 43.78 -55.32 99.04
CA GLU A 607 42.83 -54.21 98.92
C GLU A 607 41.69 -54.29 99.94
N ARG A 608 41.47 -55.48 100.51
CA ARG A 608 40.43 -55.71 101.53
C ARG A 608 40.55 -54.74 102.70
N THR A 609 41.75 -54.42 103.17
CA THR A 609 41.94 -53.50 104.30
C THR A 609 41.47 -52.07 104.00
N ALA A 610 41.67 -51.57 102.78
CA ALA A 610 41.17 -50.25 102.37
C ALA A 610 39.65 -50.26 102.16
N TYR A 611 39.13 -51.36 101.60
CA TYR A 611 37.68 -51.58 101.43
C TYR A 611 36.97 -51.68 102.78
N GLU A 612 37.55 -52.39 103.75
CA GLU A 612 37.06 -52.47 105.12
C GLU A 612 37.02 -51.08 105.77
N ARG A 613 38.10 -50.29 105.69
CA ARG A 613 38.11 -48.91 106.24
C ARG A 613 37.09 -47.99 105.57
N LYS A 614 36.82 -48.18 104.28
CA LYS A 614 35.85 -47.38 103.52
C LYS A 614 34.41 -47.65 103.98
N TYR A 615 34.04 -48.89 104.27
CA TYR A 615 32.65 -49.25 104.60
C TYR A 615 32.39 -49.50 106.08
N PHE A 616 33.43 -49.81 106.86
CA PHE A 616 33.39 -50.03 108.30
C PHE A 616 34.37 -49.09 109.02
N PRO A 617 34.19 -47.76 108.91
CA PRO A 617 35.13 -46.79 109.47
C PRO A 617 35.28 -46.90 111.00
N SER A 618 34.24 -47.40 111.68
CA SER A 618 34.19 -47.54 113.14
C SER A 618 34.66 -48.91 113.66
N GLY A 619 35.09 -49.82 112.78
CA GLY A 619 35.48 -51.20 113.11
C GLY A 619 34.50 -52.25 112.57
N LEU A 620 34.94 -53.51 112.47
CA LEU A 620 34.18 -54.58 111.81
C LEU A 620 33.00 -55.05 112.68
N PRO A 621 31.77 -55.06 112.15
CA PRO A 621 30.58 -55.53 112.89
C PRO A 621 30.65 -57.01 113.23
N GLN A 622 29.97 -57.41 114.31
CA GLN A 622 30.00 -58.80 114.80
C GLN A 622 29.53 -59.82 113.75
N TRP A 623 28.53 -59.49 112.93
CA TRP A 623 28.04 -60.39 111.88
C TRP A 623 29.14 -60.68 110.83
N PHE A 624 29.91 -59.65 110.44
CA PHE A 624 30.99 -59.78 109.46
C PHE A 624 32.18 -60.58 110.00
N MET A 625 32.38 -60.56 111.33
CA MET A 625 33.43 -61.35 111.97
C MET A 625 33.03 -62.82 112.20
N LYS A 626 31.74 -63.13 112.36
CA LYS A 626 31.25 -64.51 112.57
C LYS A 626 31.55 -65.44 111.38
N ASP A 627 31.49 -64.93 110.15
CA ASP A 627 31.75 -65.72 108.94
C ASP A 627 33.25 -65.84 108.58
N LYS A 628 34.16 -65.25 109.39
CA LYS A 628 35.59 -65.12 109.06
C LYS A 628 36.46 -66.32 109.50
N ILE A 629 35.90 -67.42 110.02
CA ILE A 629 36.63 -68.64 110.45
C ILE A 629 35.84 -69.88 109.97
N PRO A 630 36.32 -70.82 109.11
CA PRO A 630 37.59 -70.97 108.38
C PRO A 630 37.39 -71.30 106.87
N HIS A 631 37.57 -70.33 105.95
CA HIS A 631 37.73 -70.64 104.51
C HIS A 631 39.20 -70.89 104.11
N VAL A 632 40.12 -70.57 105.04
CA VAL A 632 41.58 -70.65 104.93
C VAL A 632 42.09 -72.08 104.77
N GLU A 633 41.34 -73.10 105.20
CA GLU A 633 41.73 -74.52 105.05
C GLU A 633 41.27 -75.14 103.71
N LYS A 634 40.18 -74.64 103.11
CA LYS A 634 39.67 -75.15 101.82
C LYS A 634 40.45 -74.64 100.61
N GLU A 635 41.08 -73.47 100.68
CA GLU A 635 41.97 -72.98 99.62
C GLU A 635 43.29 -73.79 99.56
N LEU A 636 43.80 -74.26 100.70
CA LEU A 636 44.98 -75.12 100.79
C LEU A 636 44.77 -76.52 100.16
N GLU A 637 43.60 -77.13 100.32
CA GLU A 637 43.30 -78.43 99.67
C GLU A 637 43.07 -78.33 98.16
N ALA A 638 42.56 -77.18 97.68
CA ALA A 638 42.31 -76.96 96.25
C ALA A 638 43.61 -76.65 95.46
N GLU A 639 44.60 -75.99 96.08
CA GLU A 639 45.91 -75.75 95.48
C GLU A 639 46.76 -77.03 95.35
N LEU A 640 46.68 -77.95 96.34
CA LEU A 640 47.36 -79.25 96.29
C LEU A 640 46.84 -80.16 95.16
N LYS A 641 45.53 -80.14 94.87
CA LYS A 641 44.96 -80.87 93.72
C LYS A 641 45.35 -80.28 92.36
N LYS A 642 45.53 -78.95 92.27
CA LYS A 642 45.99 -78.27 91.04
C LYS A 642 47.49 -78.41 90.77
N GLN A 643 48.34 -78.56 91.79
CA GLN A 643 49.77 -78.82 91.57
C GLN A 643 50.04 -80.25 91.07
N ASN A 644 49.29 -81.25 91.53
CA ASN A 644 49.48 -82.64 91.10
C ASN A 644 48.99 -82.93 89.67
N SER A 645 48.01 -82.19 89.15
CA SER A 645 47.58 -82.33 87.74
C SER A 645 48.49 -81.55 86.77
N LYS A 646 49.02 -80.38 87.17
CA LYS A 646 49.92 -79.58 86.32
C LYS A 646 51.30 -80.22 86.10
N ASN A 647 51.77 -81.07 87.01
CA ASN A 647 53.00 -81.84 86.82
C ASN A 647 52.93 -82.93 85.73
N LYS A 648 51.73 -83.27 85.23
CA LYS A 648 51.55 -84.35 84.24
C LYS A 648 51.39 -83.86 82.79
N GLU A 649 51.05 -82.60 82.55
CA GLU A 649 50.82 -82.07 81.20
C GLU A 649 51.80 -80.96 80.77
N GLN A 650 52.49 -80.29 81.68
CA GLN A 650 53.49 -79.26 81.34
C GLN A 650 54.92 -79.78 81.16
N LYS A 651 55.11 -81.12 81.10
CA LYS A 651 56.39 -81.74 80.74
C LYS A 651 56.61 -81.89 79.23
N GLU A 652 55.63 -81.55 78.38
CA GLU A 652 55.74 -81.85 76.94
C GLU A 652 55.82 -80.67 75.97
N LYS A 653 55.52 -79.42 76.35
CA LYS A 653 55.64 -78.28 75.41
C LYS A 653 56.18 -77.01 76.06
N LEU A 654 57.42 -77.12 76.51
CA LEU A 654 58.36 -76.02 76.71
C LEU A 654 59.13 -75.80 75.39
N LYS A 655 59.47 -74.54 75.09
CA LYS A 655 60.33 -74.01 74.00
C LYS A 655 59.57 -73.69 72.71
N ASP A 656 59.62 -72.50 72.13
CA ASP A 656 60.46 -71.31 72.30
C ASP A 656 59.75 -70.11 71.64
N ASN A 657 60.03 -68.90 72.18
CA ASN A 657 60.29 -67.61 71.49
C ASN A 657 59.26 -67.05 70.48
N ASP A 658 59.06 -65.75 70.32
CA ASP A 658 59.41 -64.51 71.01
C ASP A 658 58.71 -63.38 70.19
N ASP A 659 58.56 -62.23 70.84
CA ASP A 659 58.39 -60.87 70.28
C ASP A 659 57.11 -60.56 69.47
N GLY A 660 56.25 -59.64 69.92
CA GLY A 660 56.53 -58.22 70.17
C GLY A 660 56.10 -57.45 68.90
N TYR A 661 55.11 -56.57 68.87
CA TYR A 661 54.97 -55.29 69.56
C TYR A 661 53.65 -54.67 69.08
N ILE A 662 53.07 -53.74 69.84
CA ILE A 662 52.55 -52.42 69.42
C ILE A 662 51.57 -51.90 70.48
N GLN A 663 51.98 -50.80 71.11
CA GLN A 663 51.18 -49.90 71.94
C GLN A 663 50.41 -48.90 71.07
N LEU A 664 49.14 -48.66 71.43
CA LEU A 664 48.28 -47.53 71.06
C LEU A 664 47.43 -47.28 72.32
N LYS A 665 47.10 -46.06 72.79
CA LYS A 665 46.68 -44.87 72.06
C LYS A 665 46.54 -43.70 73.06
N LEU A 666 46.89 -42.50 72.60
CA LEU A 666 46.39 -41.15 72.94
C LEU A 666 46.66 -40.35 71.65
N LEU A 667 45.75 -39.60 71.03
CA LEU A 667 44.75 -38.66 71.52
C LEU A 667 43.43 -38.79 70.76
#